data_AF-A0A395R0N4-F1
#
_entry.id   AF-A0A395R0N4-F1
#
_cell.length_a   1.000
_cell.length_b   1.000
_cell.length_c   1.000
_cell.angle_alpha   90.00
_cell.angle_beta   90.00
_cell.angle_gamma   90.00
#
_symmetry.space_group_name_H-M   'P 1'
#
loop_
_entity.id
_entity.type
_entity.pdbx_description
1 polymer ?
#
loop_
_entity_poly.entity_id
_entity_poly.type
_entity_poly.pdbx_seq_one_letter_code
_entity_poly.pdbx_strand_id
1 'polypeptide(L)'
;MSIRTGVFALLAGGLLTGCLSSSSDSSDDNPAQPVPTPPEAQALKIGLIPDTQGGGQNASIMPMRALMEFYREQDVDLLLIVGDLSEEATPAEYAQWRSVVDDYREDFVMLPLQGNHDIKGTDQDWYDNVSDLIPADAIQMAGQQDKNYALVRDNVLIVVVSYGQIPYAYDFVREMIETHRGQVDHIIVTSHNTMVGARYGNIRERAVEAYDTSASDQAFLLVHEDYRQLFAENDVLYVAGHEHQYLRSLVSGYYGGHYTELVSGNASYKGYDSRFGESELIQNVVMTKINDGSNGSLDVNASILTFTGNLVDYRSYYETHTIFSNEDGMRELAEPEWKLIDRFTRTTDRCDKIVFPSSIPEGNQLNMTHDKSYRTSPCTSASGFTARILDGENRIFNRYDTRTRTTNVEPGVSTAQSNTALAARYYRWLHIPHASYNPNLNNSQRVRLINAGTPDEEVQIRETTIDLKKQVSLSWTAAQQGSVSDVLIVSGIQGQDGTYVGARGATKNLATDVGFAGSYGDGSELGKQPVTLPAGRVNSNWVLDDDARGDDFVLQFNLPADADPATLNLARWDAVAEAWVAVAPASCLSNVAYDSSYLDSLPAGVAAECPTAAGLVDVGVPHIWARLDQEGAYALITRE
;
A
#
# COMPACT_ATOMS: atom_id res chain seq x y z
N MET A 1 28.61 32.60 -18.61
CA MET A 1 29.06 33.77 -19.40
C MET A 1 30.00 33.30 -20.51
N SER A 2 29.45 32.99 -21.69
CA SER A 2 30.03 33.27 -23.02
C SER A 2 29.16 32.58 -24.07
N ILE A 3 28.67 33.44 -24.95
CA ILE A 3 27.70 33.21 -26.02
C ILE A 3 28.47 32.78 -27.28
N ARG A 4 27.89 31.88 -28.08
CA ARG A 4 28.14 31.85 -29.53
C ARG A 4 26.83 31.77 -30.29
N THR A 5 26.52 32.90 -30.89
CA THR A 5 25.53 33.17 -31.93
C THR A 5 25.92 32.53 -33.26
N GLY A 6 24.92 32.12 -34.03
CA GLY A 6 25.02 31.80 -35.46
C GLY A 6 23.68 32.10 -36.14
N VAL A 7 23.61 33.26 -36.78
CA VAL A 7 22.47 33.75 -37.58
C VAL A 7 22.72 33.39 -39.05
N PHE A 8 21.70 32.88 -39.74
CA PHE A 8 21.48 33.15 -41.16
C PHE A 8 19.98 33.32 -41.42
N ALA A 9 19.66 34.38 -42.16
CA ALA A 9 18.33 34.87 -42.45
C ALA A 9 18.06 34.91 -43.97
N LEU A 10 16.80 35.20 -44.29
CA LEU A 10 16.16 35.62 -45.56
C LEU A 10 15.61 34.50 -46.48
N LEU A 11 14.48 34.65 -47.18
CA LEU A 11 13.26 35.48 -47.10
C LEU A 11 12.46 35.16 -48.39
N ALA A 12 11.15 34.92 -48.29
CA ALA A 12 10.13 35.22 -49.30
C ALA A 12 8.76 34.86 -48.66
N GLY A 13 7.76 35.73 -48.49
CA GLY A 13 7.46 37.00 -49.15
C GLY A 13 6.22 36.80 -50.04
N GLY A 14 5.03 37.00 -49.48
CA GLY A 14 3.75 36.95 -50.20
C GLY A 14 2.61 37.54 -49.38
N LEU A 15 2.52 38.88 -49.39
CA LEU A 15 1.40 39.66 -48.87
C LEU A 15 0.22 39.60 -49.83
N LEU A 16 -1.00 39.46 -49.32
CA LEU A 16 -2.20 40.09 -49.87
C LEU A 16 -3.12 40.51 -48.73
N THR A 17 -3.20 41.83 -48.56
CA THR A 17 -4.14 42.57 -47.71
C THR A 17 -5.54 42.59 -48.31
N GLY A 18 -6.56 42.51 -47.46
CA GLY A 18 -7.94 42.82 -47.82
C GLY A 18 -8.81 42.99 -46.57
N CYS A 19 -8.90 44.22 -46.06
CA CYS A 19 -9.95 44.62 -45.14
C CYS A 19 -11.29 44.64 -45.88
N LEU A 20 -12.30 43.92 -45.38
CA LEU A 20 -13.71 44.25 -45.60
C LEU A 20 -14.51 43.87 -44.36
N SER A 21 -14.99 44.92 -43.69
CA SER A 21 -16.11 44.88 -42.76
C SER A 21 -17.39 44.58 -43.54
N SER A 22 -18.15 43.58 -43.10
CA SER A 22 -19.58 43.51 -43.34
C SER A 22 -20.24 42.75 -42.20
N SER A 23 -21.09 43.46 -41.47
CA SER A 23 -22.14 42.94 -40.62
C SER A 23 -23.04 41.97 -41.39
N SER A 24 -23.23 40.76 -40.87
CA SER A 24 -24.39 39.93 -41.16
C SER A 24 -24.69 39.07 -39.95
N ASP A 25 -25.84 39.31 -39.33
CA ASP A 25 -26.54 38.33 -38.52
C ASP A 25 -26.68 37.03 -39.34
N SER A 26 -26.09 35.95 -38.85
CA SER A 26 -26.49 34.61 -39.22
C SER A 26 -26.50 33.75 -37.96
N SER A 27 -27.72 33.42 -37.55
CA SER A 27 -28.05 32.34 -36.64
C SER A 27 -27.44 31.02 -37.15
N ASP A 28 -26.31 30.62 -36.57
CA ASP A 28 -25.77 29.28 -36.73
C ASP A 28 -26.16 28.45 -35.50
N ASP A 29 -27.35 27.84 -35.57
CA ASP A 29 -27.67 26.61 -34.86
C ASP A 29 -26.77 25.50 -35.42
N ASN A 30 -25.54 25.40 -34.90
CA ASN A 30 -24.73 24.19 -35.06
C ASN A 30 -24.87 23.38 -33.76
N PRO A 31 -25.51 22.19 -33.79
CA PRO A 31 -25.46 21.29 -32.64
C PRO A 31 -23.98 20.97 -32.36
N ALA A 32 -23.54 21.26 -31.14
CA ALA A 32 -22.19 20.92 -30.69
C ALA A 32 -21.93 19.45 -31.02
N GLN A 33 -20.88 19.20 -31.81
CA GLN A 33 -20.47 17.82 -32.05
C GLN A 33 -20.15 17.17 -30.69
N PRO A 34 -20.64 15.95 -30.42
CA PRO A 34 -20.29 15.26 -29.20
C PRO A 34 -18.76 15.15 -29.15
N VAL A 35 -18.18 15.60 -28.03
CA VAL A 35 -16.78 15.37 -27.71
C VAL A 35 -16.53 13.87 -27.92
N PRO A 36 -15.55 13.46 -28.74
CA PRO A 36 -15.24 12.05 -28.91
C PRO A 36 -15.00 11.46 -27.53
N THR A 37 -15.79 10.47 -27.13
CA THR A 37 -15.51 9.69 -25.92
C THR A 37 -14.09 9.15 -26.08
N PRO A 38 -13.15 9.48 -25.17
CA PRO A 38 -11.84 8.86 -25.18
C PRO A 38 -12.02 7.34 -25.23
N PRO A 39 -11.23 6.59 -26.02
CA PRO A 39 -11.29 5.15 -25.96
C PRO A 39 -11.09 4.72 -24.50
N GLU A 40 -12.00 3.88 -24.01
CA GLU A 40 -11.94 3.34 -22.66
C GLU A 40 -10.58 2.63 -22.53
N ALA A 41 -9.73 3.14 -21.63
CA ALA A 41 -8.43 2.53 -21.41
C ALA A 41 -8.67 1.12 -20.87
N GLN A 42 -8.21 0.10 -21.60
CA GLN A 42 -8.29 -1.28 -21.15
C GLN A 42 -7.55 -1.39 -19.81
N ALA A 43 -8.22 -1.97 -18.81
CA ALA A 43 -7.64 -2.16 -17.50
C ALA A 43 -6.74 -3.41 -17.53
N LEU A 44 -5.55 -3.33 -16.91
CA LEU A 44 -4.70 -4.48 -16.63
C LEU A 44 -4.93 -4.92 -15.18
N LYS A 45 -5.37 -6.17 -14.97
CA LYS A 45 -5.54 -6.77 -13.66
C LYS A 45 -4.42 -7.75 -13.35
N ILE A 46 -3.72 -7.52 -12.24
CA ILE A 46 -2.61 -8.34 -11.77
C ILE A 46 -2.98 -8.98 -10.43
N GLY A 47 -3.06 -10.31 -10.39
CA GLY A 47 -3.24 -11.10 -9.17
C GLY A 47 -1.90 -11.46 -8.52
N LEU A 48 -1.87 -11.58 -7.19
CA LEU A 48 -0.67 -11.94 -6.43
C LEU A 48 -0.81 -13.35 -5.84
N ILE A 49 0.05 -14.29 -6.22
CA ILE A 49 0.10 -15.62 -5.60
C ILE A 49 1.18 -15.62 -4.53
N PRO A 50 0.80 -15.66 -3.23
CA PRO A 50 1.75 -15.78 -2.12
C PRO A 50 2.38 -17.17 -2.06
N ASP A 51 3.22 -17.38 -1.06
CA ASP A 51 3.92 -18.64 -0.78
C ASP A 51 2.98 -19.87 -0.85
N THR A 52 3.32 -20.87 -1.68
CA THR A 52 2.48 -22.07 -1.96
C THR A 52 3.14 -23.38 -1.52
N GLN A 53 4.09 -23.32 -0.61
CA GLN A 53 4.79 -24.50 -0.13
C GLN A 53 3.95 -25.28 0.88
N GLY A 54 3.97 -26.61 0.77
CA GLY A 54 3.22 -27.50 1.65
C GLY A 54 4.00 -27.86 2.92
N GLY A 55 3.40 -28.74 3.73
CA GLY A 55 4.11 -29.43 4.80
C GLY A 55 4.88 -30.64 4.25
N GLY A 56 6.12 -30.83 4.69
CA GLY A 56 6.97 -31.95 4.23
C GLY A 56 7.55 -31.68 2.85
N GLN A 57 7.48 -32.64 1.93
CA GLN A 57 7.90 -32.47 0.53
C GLN A 57 6.67 -32.36 -0.37
N ASN A 58 5.89 -31.28 -0.20
CA ASN A 58 4.66 -31.05 -0.94
C ASN A 58 4.50 -29.58 -1.34
N ALA A 59 3.64 -29.32 -2.33
CA ALA A 59 3.03 -28.02 -2.58
C ALA A 59 1.63 -27.95 -1.96
N SER A 60 1.16 -26.77 -1.57
CA SER A 60 -0.18 -26.54 -1.00
C SER A 60 -1.24 -26.40 -2.10
N ILE A 61 -1.67 -27.53 -2.67
CA ILE A 61 -2.52 -27.50 -3.87
C ILE A 61 -3.94 -26.97 -3.59
N MET A 62 -4.46 -27.11 -2.36
CA MET A 62 -5.85 -26.72 -2.08
C MET A 62 -6.03 -25.19 -2.03
N PRO A 63 -5.24 -24.43 -1.24
CA PRO A 63 -5.34 -22.97 -1.26
C PRO A 63 -4.94 -22.37 -2.61
N MET A 64 -3.94 -22.96 -3.28
CA MET A 64 -3.55 -22.54 -4.61
C MET A 64 -4.69 -22.70 -5.63
N ARG A 65 -5.43 -23.82 -5.63
CA ARG A 65 -6.59 -24.00 -6.51
C ARG A 65 -7.69 -22.97 -6.25
N ALA A 66 -7.99 -22.67 -5.00
CA ALA A 66 -8.99 -21.67 -4.65
C ALA A 66 -8.58 -20.26 -5.11
N LEU A 67 -7.29 -19.94 -5.03
CA LEU A 67 -6.76 -18.68 -5.56
C LEU A 67 -6.86 -18.58 -7.08
N MET A 68 -6.48 -19.65 -7.80
CA MET A 68 -6.58 -19.66 -9.26
C MET A 68 -8.03 -19.50 -9.72
N GLU A 69 -8.98 -20.16 -9.06
CA GLU A 69 -10.40 -20.00 -9.35
C GLU A 69 -10.88 -18.56 -9.08
N PHE A 70 -10.53 -18.00 -7.92
CA PHE A 70 -10.87 -16.62 -7.59
C PHE A 70 -10.33 -15.65 -8.64
N TYR A 71 -9.07 -15.77 -9.03
CA TYR A 71 -8.49 -14.88 -10.04
C TYR A 71 -9.13 -15.04 -11.43
N ARG A 72 -9.58 -16.24 -11.78
CA ARG A 72 -10.33 -16.47 -13.01
C ARG A 72 -11.70 -15.79 -12.95
N GLU A 73 -12.41 -15.92 -11.83
CA GLU A 73 -13.70 -15.25 -11.60
C GLU A 73 -13.60 -13.72 -11.57
N GLN A 74 -12.44 -13.18 -11.19
CA GLN A 74 -12.17 -11.74 -11.18
C GLN A 74 -11.62 -11.21 -12.52
N ASP A 75 -11.55 -12.04 -13.56
CA ASP A 75 -10.97 -11.73 -14.88
C ASP A 75 -9.54 -11.16 -14.78
N VAL A 76 -8.69 -11.75 -13.94
CA VAL A 76 -7.28 -11.35 -13.83
C VAL A 76 -6.53 -11.71 -15.12
N ASP A 77 -5.68 -10.81 -15.61
CA ASP A 77 -4.90 -11.02 -16.84
C ASP A 77 -3.55 -11.69 -16.57
N LEU A 78 -2.93 -11.34 -15.43
CA LEU A 78 -1.56 -11.70 -15.10
C LEU A 78 -1.40 -12.07 -13.62
N LEU A 79 -0.59 -13.07 -13.33
CA LEU A 79 -0.25 -13.51 -11.98
C LEU A 79 1.23 -13.26 -11.65
N LEU A 80 1.49 -12.53 -10.57
CA LEU A 80 2.81 -12.46 -9.93
C LEU A 80 2.90 -13.57 -8.89
N ILE A 81 3.79 -14.54 -9.09
CA ILE A 81 3.95 -15.69 -8.20
C ILE A 81 5.23 -15.46 -7.40
N VAL A 82 5.11 -15.07 -6.13
CA VAL A 82 6.20 -14.47 -5.35
C VAL A 82 7.15 -15.47 -4.68
N GLY A 83 7.26 -16.68 -5.26
CA GLY A 83 8.19 -17.72 -4.84
C GLY A 83 7.72 -18.58 -3.69
N ASP A 84 8.61 -19.47 -3.27
CA ASP A 84 8.32 -20.60 -2.38
C ASP A 84 7.21 -21.47 -2.96
N LEU A 85 7.44 -21.92 -4.20
CA LEU A 85 6.52 -22.80 -4.92
C LEU A 85 6.43 -24.18 -4.26
N SER A 86 7.50 -24.57 -3.56
CA SER A 86 7.76 -25.86 -2.95
C SER A 86 8.53 -25.71 -1.64
N GLU A 87 8.64 -26.77 -0.82
CA GLU A 87 9.36 -26.73 0.46
C GLU A 87 10.83 -27.13 0.30
N GLU A 88 11.14 -28.11 -0.56
CA GLU A 88 12.49 -28.63 -0.80
C GLU A 88 12.90 -28.61 -2.28
N ALA A 89 12.07 -28.04 -3.17
CA ALA A 89 12.34 -27.92 -4.60
C ALA A 89 12.68 -29.24 -5.30
N THR A 90 12.02 -30.31 -4.88
CA THR A 90 12.17 -31.61 -5.54
C THR A 90 11.33 -31.69 -6.81
N PRO A 91 11.70 -32.53 -7.79
CA PRO A 91 10.88 -32.76 -8.98
C PRO A 91 9.45 -33.23 -8.67
N ALA A 92 9.25 -33.94 -7.56
CA ALA A 92 7.92 -34.40 -7.13
C ALA A 92 7.04 -33.23 -6.65
N GLU A 93 7.62 -32.27 -5.92
CA GLU A 93 6.90 -31.07 -5.48
C GLU A 93 6.55 -30.18 -6.67
N TYR A 94 7.49 -29.97 -7.61
CA TYR A 94 7.18 -29.23 -8.82
C TYR A 94 6.09 -29.91 -9.65
N ALA A 95 6.07 -31.24 -9.74
CA ALA A 95 4.98 -31.95 -10.39
C ALA A 95 3.62 -31.74 -9.70
N GLN A 96 3.58 -31.66 -8.36
CA GLN A 96 2.35 -31.30 -7.64
C GLN A 96 1.92 -29.87 -7.93
N TRP A 97 2.86 -28.92 -7.89
CA TRP A 97 2.58 -27.52 -8.18
C TRP A 97 2.09 -27.32 -9.62
N ARG A 98 2.78 -27.93 -10.61
CA ARG A 98 2.37 -27.94 -12.02
C ARG A 98 1.02 -28.61 -12.25
N SER A 99 0.64 -29.61 -11.43
CA SER A 99 -0.70 -30.20 -11.51
C SER A 99 -1.84 -29.22 -11.27
N VAL A 100 -1.56 -28.07 -10.65
CA VAL A 100 -2.51 -26.95 -10.54
C VAL A 100 -2.26 -25.95 -11.65
N VAL A 101 -1.02 -25.47 -11.82
CA VAL A 101 -0.69 -24.42 -12.82
C VAL A 101 -1.13 -24.79 -14.23
N ASP A 102 -0.89 -26.03 -14.65
CA ASP A 102 -1.19 -26.47 -16.01
C ASP A 102 -2.70 -26.41 -16.34
N ASP A 103 -3.58 -26.46 -15.32
CA ASP A 103 -5.02 -26.33 -15.52
C ASP A 103 -5.43 -24.88 -15.87
N TYR A 104 -4.60 -23.88 -15.53
CA TYR A 104 -4.90 -22.45 -15.65
C TYR A 104 -3.95 -21.67 -16.57
N ARG A 105 -3.02 -22.35 -17.23
CA ARG A 105 -1.98 -21.72 -18.08
C ARG A 105 -2.53 -20.90 -19.25
N GLU A 106 -3.74 -21.19 -19.71
CA GLU A 106 -4.40 -20.45 -20.80
C GLU A 106 -5.28 -19.31 -20.27
N ASP A 107 -5.52 -19.27 -18.96
CA ASP A 107 -6.32 -18.23 -18.31
C ASP A 107 -5.46 -17.00 -17.95
N PHE A 108 -4.16 -17.19 -17.67
CA PHE A 108 -3.29 -16.13 -17.14
C PHE A 108 -1.90 -16.09 -17.80
N VAL A 109 -1.33 -14.89 -17.90
CA VAL A 109 0.14 -14.74 -17.99
C VAL A 109 0.74 -14.96 -16.61
N MET A 110 1.74 -15.82 -16.47
CA MET A 110 2.33 -16.15 -15.17
C MET A 110 3.79 -15.70 -15.07
N LEU A 111 4.12 -14.98 -14.00
CA LEU A 111 5.47 -14.47 -13.74
C LEU A 111 6.02 -15.04 -12.41
N PRO A 112 6.64 -16.23 -12.44
CA PRO A 112 7.24 -16.83 -11.25
C PRO A 112 8.62 -16.26 -10.93
N LEU A 113 8.94 -16.23 -9.63
CA LEU A 113 10.28 -15.95 -9.11
C LEU A 113 10.69 -17.01 -8.08
N GLN A 114 12.00 -17.18 -7.87
CA GLN A 114 12.48 -18.15 -6.88
C GLN A 114 12.32 -17.60 -5.46
N GLY A 115 11.71 -18.38 -4.57
CA GLY A 115 11.78 -18.18 -3.13
C GLY A 115 12.99 -18.84 -2.49
N ASN A 116 13.09 -18.74 -1.16
CA ASN A 116 14.22 -19.32 -0.44
C ASN A 116 14.15 -20.85 -0.34
N HIS A 117 12.98 -21.44 -0.52
CA HIS A 117 12.80 -22.88 -0.60
C HIS A 117 13.07 -23.41 -2.02
N ASP A 118 12.85 -22.60 -3.06
CA ASP A 118 13.08 -23.01 -4.45
C ASP A 118 14.57 -23.17 -4.81
N ILE A 119 15.45 -22.41 -4.15
CA ILE A 119 16.91 -22.49 -4.38
C ILE A 119 17.58 -23.69 -3.70
N LYS A 120 16.82 -24.53 -2.98
CA LYS A 120 17.34 -25.78 -2.40
C LYS A 120 17.54 -26.88 -3.44
N GLY A 121 16.79 -26.81 -4.53
CA GLY A 121 16.83 -27.73 -5.67
C GLY A 121 17.98 -27.39 -6.63
N THR A 122 17.98 -28.03 -7.80
CA THR A 122 18.94 -27.67 -8.85
C THR A 122 18.40 -26.55 -9.73
N ASP A 123 19.31 -25.75 -10.30
CA ASP A 123 18.95 -24.75 -11.32
C ASP A 123 18.18 -25.37 -12.49
N GLN A 124 18.51 -26.61 -12.88
CA GLN A 124 17.83 -27.30 -13.96
C GLN A 124 16.37 -27.63 -13.61
N ASP A 125 16.10 -28.06 -12.38
CA ASP A 125 14.73 -28.35 -11.92
C ASP A 125 13.87 -27.08 -11.98
N TRP A 126 14.42 -25.92 -11.63
CA TRP A 126 13.74 -24.64 -11.80
C TRP A 126 13.42 -24.39 -13.28
N TYR A 127 14.42 -24.43 -14.16
CA TYR A 127 14.22 -24.16 -15.59
C TYR A 127 13.20 -25.09 -16.24
N ASP A 128 13.25 -26.38 -15.92
CA ASP A 128 12.35 -27.38 -16.48
C ASP A 128 10.88 -27.15 -16.09
N ASN A 129 10.62 -26.43 -14.99
CA ASN A 129 9.27 -26.23 -14.44
C ASN A 129 8.73 -24.81 -14.57
N VAL A 130 9.54 -23.81 -14.90
CA VAL A 130 9.07 -22.41 -15.00
C VAL A 130 9.34 -21.70 -16.32
N SER A 131 10.31 -22.18 -17.11
CA SER A 131 10.75 -21.44 -18.31
C SER A 131 9.66 -21.30 -19.37
N ASP A 132 8.72 -22.25 -19.43
CA ASP A 132 7.58 -22.23 -20.34
C ASP A 132 6.45 -21.28 -19.90
N LEU A 133 6.46 -20.81 -18.65
CA LEU A 133 5.51 -19.85 -18.11
C LEU A 133 5.92 -18.40 -18.40
N ILE A 134 7.22 -18.14 -18.42
CA ILE A 134 7.77 -16.79 -18.60
C ILE A 134 7.58 -16.37 -20.06
N PRO A 135 6.97 -15.19 -20.33
CA PRO A 135 6.77 -14.72 -21.69
C PRO A 135 8.09 -14.58 -22.47
N ALA A 136 8.08 -15.01 -23.74
CA ALA A 136 9.27 -14.99 -24.59
C ALA A 136 9.81 -13.57 -24.89
N ASP A 137 9.00 -12.54 -24.68
CA ASP A 137 9.37 -11.13 -24.81
C ASP A 137 9.96 -10.52 -23.52
N ALA A 138 10.05 -11.29 -22.43
CA ALA A 138 10.68 -10.84 -21.21
C ALA A 138 12.17 -10.51 -21.43
N ILE A 139 12.58 -9.34 -20.95
CA ILE A 139 13.96 -8.87 -20.96
C ILE A 139 14.70 -9.55 -19.81
N GLN A 140 15.56 -10.50 -20.16
CA GLN A 140 16.30 -11.31 -19.21
C GLN A 140 17.53 -10.56 -18.69
N MET A 141 17.80 -10.62 -17.38
CA MET A 141 19.07 -10.19 -16.83
C MET A 141 20.17 -11.17 -17.27
N ALA A 142 21.28 -10.65 -17.79
CA ALA A 142 22.38 -11.48 -18.28
C ALA A 142 22.91 -12.43 -17.20
N GLY A 143 22.95 -13.73 -17.51
CA GLY A 143 23.41 -14.78 -16.59
C GLY A 143 22.40 -15.19 -15.51
N GLN A 144 21.21 -14.59 -15.51
CA GLN A 144 20.09 -14.89 -14.58
C GLN A 144 18.80 -15.12 -15.37
N GLN A 145 18.92 -15.76 -16.54
CA GLN A 145 17.78 -16.10 -17.37
C GLN A 145 16.73 -16.88 -16.55
N ASP A 146 15.45 -16.59 -16.77
CA ASP A 146 14.29 -17.21 -16.11
C ASP A 146 14.27 -17.09 -14.58
N LYS A 147 15.13 -16.22 -14.03
CA LYS A 147 15.24 -15.92 -12.59
C LYS A 147 15.04 -14.43 -12.31
N ASN A 148 15.70 -13.58 -13.10
CA ASN A 148 15.58 -12.14 -13.03
C ASN A 148 15.27 -11.60 -14.42
N TYR A 149 14.13 -10.93 -14.56
CA TYR A 149 13.66 -10.45 -15.84
C TYR A 149 12.70 -9.27 -15.67
N ALA A 150 12.45 -8.56 -16.76
CA ALA A 150 11.51 -7.45 -16.80
C ALA A 150 10.63 -7.51 -18.04
N LEU A 151 9.45 -6.93 -17.95
CA LEU A 151 8.51 -6.82 -19.07
C LEU A 151 7.61 -5.61 -18.88
N VAL A 152 7.09 -5.12 -19.99
CA VAL A 152 6.06 -4.09 -19.99
C VAL A 152 4.75 -4.74 -20.45
N ARG A 153 3.68 -4.51 -19.69
CA ARG A 153 2.31 -4.88 -20.05
C ARG A 153 1.46 -3.63 -19.91
N ASP A 154 0.77 -3.26 -20.99
CA ASP A 154 0.09 -1.98 -21.12
C ASP A 154 0.98 -0.80 -20.68
N ASN A 155 0.64 -0.13 -19.58
CA ASN A 155 1.39 1.00 -19.02
C ASN A 155 2.07 0.66 -17.68
N VAL A 156 2.39 -0.61 -17.44
CA VAL A 156 3.04 -1.11 -16.23
C VAL A 156 4.36 -1.79 -16.58
N LEU A 157 5.46 -1.32 -15.98
CA LEU A 157 6.73 -2.03 -15.95
C LEU A 157 6.72 -3.01 -14.78
N ILE A 158 7.01 -4.29 -15.05
CA ILE A 158 7.13 -5.33 -14.03
C ILE A 158 8.58 -5.83 -14.06
N VAL A 159 9.27 -5.73 -12.92
CA VAL A 159 10.63 -6.26 -12.74
C VAL A 159 10.61 -7.36 -11.69
N VAL A 160 11.01 -8.56 -12.09
CA VAL A 160 11.05 -9.76 -11.26
C VAL A 160 12.49 -10.04 -10.83
N VAL A 161 12.71 -10.21 -9.53
CA VAL A 161 14.03 -10.51 -8.95
C VAL A 161 13.91 -11.70 -7.98
N SER A 162 14.63 -12.77 -8.27
CA SER A 162 14.61 -13.98 -7.45
C SER A 162 15.30 -13.82 -6.08
N TYR A 163 14.98 -14.71 -5.14
CA TYR A 163 15.54 -14.72 -3.79
C TYR A 163 17.08 -14.69 -3.80
N GLY A 164 17.66 -13.84 -2.94
CA GLY A 164 19.10 -13.66 -2.83
C GLY A 164 19.75 -12.86 -3.96
N GLN A 165 19.02 -12.47 -5.01
CA GLN A 165 19.57 -11.73 -6.15
C GLN A 165 19.47 -10.20 -6.04
N ILE A 166 18.66 -9.66 -5.13
CA ILE A 166 18.53 -8.22 -4.89
C ILE A 166 19.89 -7.50 -4.80
N PRO A 167 20.91 -8.00 -4.06
CA PRO A 167 22.21 -7.32 -3.99
C PRO A 167 22.92 -7.14 -5.34
N TYR A 168 22.65 -8.02 -6.30
CA TYR A 168 23.34 -8.11 -7.58
C TYR A 168 22.49 -7.58 -8.75
N ALA A 169 21.18 -7.41 -8.54
CA ALA A 169 20.24 -6.97 -9.57
C ALA A 169 20.06 -5.44 -9.61
N TYR A 170 20.75 -4.66 -8.77
CA TYR A 170 20.50 -3.22 -8.65
C TYR A 170 20.64 -2.48 -9.99
N ASP A 171 21.75 -2.69 -10.70
CA ASP A 171 21.97 -2.03 -11.99
C ASP A 171 20.93 -2.44 -13.03
N PHE A 172 20.53 -3.71 -13.05
CA PHE A 172 19.47 -4.19 -13.94
C PHE A 172 18.12 -3.53 -13.63
N VAL A 173 17.71 -3.52 -12.35
CA VAL A 173 16.44 -2.89 -11.94
C VAL A 173 16.44 -1.40 -12.28
N ARG A 174 17.53 -0.70 -11.94
CA ARG A 174 17.71 0.72 -12.26
C ARG A 174 17.64 0.98 -13.77
N GLU A 175 18.36 0.20 -14.56
CA GLU A 175 18.37 0.33 -16.03
C GLU A 175 16.98 0.10 -16.63
N MET A 176 16.23 -0.90 -16.17
CA MET A 176 14.86 -1.16 -16.63
C MET A 176 13.93 -0.01 -16.30
N ILE A 177 14.01 0.51 -15.07
CA ILE A 177 13.24 1.69 -14.67
C ILE A 177 13.61 2.89 -15.55
N GLU A 178 14.88 3.25 -15.66
CA GLU A 178 15.35 4.40 -16.45
C GLU A 178 14.94 4.29 -17.93
N THR A 179 15.03 3.10 -18.51
CA THR A 179 14.72 2.86 -19.92
C THR A 179 13.22 2.99 -20.22
N HIS A 180 12.37 2.50 -19.32
CA HIS A 180 10.93 2.42 -19.56
C HIS A 180 10.11 3.50 -18.85
N ARG A 181 10.68 4.30 -17.93
CA ARG A 181 9.94 5.32 -17.14
C ARG A 181 9.08 6.27 -17.98
N GLY A 182 9.53 6.63 -19.19
CA GLY A 182 8.79 7.49 -20.10
C GLY A 182 7.67 6.81 -20.91
N GLN A 183 7.53 5.49 -20.78
CA GLN A 183 6.56 4.65 -21.50
C GLN A 183 5.47 4.09 -20.57
N VAL A 184 5.67 4.15 -19.25
CA VAL A 184 4.81 3.52 -18.25
C VAL A 184 4.37 4.53 -17.20
N ASP A 185 3.18 4.35 -16.66
CA ASP A 185 2.68 5.11 -15.51
C ASP A 185 3.07 4.44 -14.20
N HIS A 186 3.07 3.10 -14.17
CA HIS A 186 3.27 2.30 -12.97
C HIS A 186 4.49 1.40 -13.06
N ILE A 187 5.11 1.14 -11.91
CA ILE A 187 6.27 0.25 -11.80
C ILE A 187 6.02 -0.70 -10.64
N ILE A 188 6.07 -2.00 -10.94
CA ILE A 188 6.11 -3.06 -9.96
C ILE A 188 7.52 -3.64 -9.94
N VAL A 189 8.10 -3.76 -8.75
CA VAL A 189 9.28 -4.59 -8.53
C VAL A 189 8.88 -5.69 -7.58
N THR A 190 9.11 -6.95 -7.96
CA THR A 190 8.77 -8.09 -7.11
C THR A 190 9.99 -8.94 -6.79
N SER A 191 10.06 -9.38 -5.54
CA SER A 191 11.07 -10.33 -5.05
C SER A 191 10.50 -11.10 -3.87
N HIS A 192 11.02 -12.30 -3.63
CA HIS A 192 10.55 -13.10 -2.50
C HIS A 192 10.78 -12.40 -1.14
N ASN A 193 11.95 -11.78 -0.95
CA ASN A 193 12.28 -11.09 0.30
C ASN A 193 11.53 -9.77 0.44
N THR A 194 11.08 -9.47 1.65
CA THR A 194 10.68 -8.12 2.04
C THR A 194 11.89 -7.17 2.01
N MET A 195 11.67 -5.92 1.60
CA MET A 195 12.66 -4.85 1.78
C MET A 195 12.75 -4.47 3.26
N VAL A 196 11.60 -4.42 3.93
CA VAL A 196 11.46 -4.22 5.37
C VAL A 196 10.34 -5.13 5.91
N GLY A 197 10.46 -5.70 7.11
CA GLY A 197 9.49 -6.74 7.51
C GLY A 197 9.72 -7.35 8.88
N ALA A 198 8.82 -8.24 9.27
CA ALA A 198 8.82 -8.91 10.57
C ALA A 198 9.81 -10.09 10.60
N ARG A 199 9.94 -10.80 9.49
CA ARG A 199 11.01 -11.74 9.18
C ARG A 199 11.79 -11.16 8.00
N TYR A 200 12.43 -10.04 8.32
CA TYR A 200 13.39 -9.32 7.51
C TYR A 200 14.08 -10.20 6.47
N GLY A 201 14.19 -9.72 5.23
CA GLY A 201 14.99 -10.39 4.20
C GLY A 201 16.29 -10.89 4.82
N ASN A 202 16.43 -12.23 4.90
CA ASN A 202 17.34 -12.98 5.78
C ASN A 202 18.73 -12.34 5.97
N ILE A 203 19.21 -11.72 4.89
CA ILE A 203 20.44 -10.95 4.74
C ILE A 203 20.62 -9.85 5.79
N ARG A 204 19.62 -8.98 6.01
CA ARG A 204 19.78 -7.83 6.92
C ARG A 204 19.58 -8.27 8.38
N GLU A 205 18.86 -9.38 8.61
CA GLU A 205 18.75 -10.02 9.93
C GLU A 205 20.12 -10.53 10.37
N ARG A 206 20.83 -11.22 9.47
CA ARG A 206 22.23 -11.66 9.68
C ARG A 206 23.18 -10.49 9.93
N ALA A 207 23.02 -9.38 9.22
CA ALA A 207 23.82 -8.18 9.44
C ALA A 207 23.62 -7.57 10.85
N VAL A 208 22.38 -7.56 11.35
CA VAL A 208 22.02 -7.05 12.68
C VAL A 208 22.48 -8.00 13.78
N GLU A 209 22.19 -9.29 13.63
CA GLU A 209 22.62 -10.37 14.53
C GLU A 209 24.13 -10.60 14.49
N ALA A 210 24.81 -9.88 13.60
CA ALA A 210 26.23 -9.83 13.46
C ALA A 210 26.83 -11.18 13.09
N TYR A 211 26.07 -12.14 12.55
CA TYR A 211 26.64 -13.36 11.95
C TYR A 211 27.75 -13.00 10.96
N ASP A 212 28.77 -13.86 10.80
CA ASP A 212 29.80 -13.68 9.78
C ASP A 212 29.12 -13.43 8.44
N THR A 213 29.13 -12.16 8.04
CA THR A 213 28.31 -11.68 6.94
C THR A 213 28.92 -12.24 5.68
N SER A 214 28.15 -13.04 4.95
CA SER A 214 28.57 -13.50 3.64
C SER A 214 28.89 -12.30 2.75
N ALA A 215 29.68 -12.51 1.69
CA ALA A 215 29.92 -11.46 0.70
C ALA A 215 28.61 -10.88 0.14
N SER A 216 27.56 -11.70 0.08
CA SER A 216 26.21 -11.29 -0.33
C SER A 216 25.55 -10.34 0.65
N ASP A 217 25.72 -10.56 1.96
CA ASP A 217 25.11 -9.69 2.98
C ASP A 217 25.78 -8.32 2.98
N GLN A 218 27.10 -8.29 2.81
CA GLN A 218 27.84 -7.04 2.64
C GLN A 218 27.43 -6.31 1.36
N ALA A 219 27.25 -7.04 0.25
CA ALA A 219 26.79 -6.44 -1.02
C ALA A 219 25.40 -5.81 -0.87
N PHE A 220 24.47 -6.45 -0.15
CA PHE A 220 23.14 -5.88 0.08
C PHE A 220 23.20 -4.56 0.84
N LEU A 221 24.01 -4.49 1.91
CA LEU A 221 24.15 -3.28 2.71
C LEU A 221 24.68 -2.08 1.89
N LEU A 222 25.39 -2.33 0.79
CA LEU A 222 25.88 -1.29 -0.11
C LEU A 222 24.78 -0.70 -1.00
N VAL A 223 23.76 -1.49 -1.39
CA VAL A 223 22.72 -1.08 -2.36
C VAL A 223 21.36 -0.84 -1.72
N HIS A 224 21.16 -1.20 -0.45
CA HIS A 224 19.85 -1.11 0.21
C HIS A 224 19.28 0.32 0.23
N GLU A 225 20.10 1.31 0.61
CA GLU A 225 19.67 2.71 0.61
C GLU A 225 19.43 3.23 -0.81
N ASP A 226 20.23 2.77 -1.78
CA ASP A 226 20.08 3.13 -3.19
C ASP A 226 18.77 2.57 -3.77
N TYR A 227 18.39 1.34 -3.41
CA TYR A 227 17.08 0.78 -3.75
C TYR A 227 15.93 1.56 -3.13
N ARG A 228 16.02 1.87 -1.84
CA ARG A 228 14.97 2.65 -1.16
C ARG A 228 14.76 4.00 -1.81
N GLN A 229 15.85 4.66 -2.19
CA GLN A 229 15.77 5.94 -2.88
C GLN A 229 15.20 5.79 -4.30
N LEU A 230 15.72 4.84 -5.08
CA LEU A 230 15.23 4.55 -6.43
C LEU A 230 13.72 4.25 -6.44
N PHE A 231 13.26 3.44 -5.49
CA PHE A 231 11.86 3.05 -5.39
C PHE A 231 10.96 4.21 -4.97
N ALA A 232 11.40 5.04 -4.01
CA ALA A 232 10.65 6.23 -3.60
C ALA A 232 10.56 7.29 -4.71
N GLU A 233 11.63 7.50 -5.47
CA GLU A 233 11.65 8.46 -6.60
C GLU A 233 10.75 8.05 -7.77
N ASN A 234 10.48 6.75 -7.90
CA ASN A 234 9.75 6.17 -9.02
C ASN A 234 8.37 5.63 -8.65
N ASP A 235 7.91 5.85 -7.41
CA ASP A 235 6.63 5.36 -6.90
C ASP A 235 6.44 3.85 -7.12
N VAL A 236 7.46 3.08 -6.76
CA VAL A 236 7.43 1.63 -6.97
C VAL A 236 6.40 0.97 -6.04
N LEU A 237 5.61 0.05 -6.61
CA LEU A 237 4.87 -0.95 -5.85
C LEU A 237 5.80 -2.16 -5.68
N TYR A 238 6.39 -2.31 -4.50
CA TYR A 238 7.26 -3.43 -4.18
C TYR A 238 6.42 -4.60 -3.65
N VAL A 239 6.45 -5.75 -4.33
CA VAL A 239 5.64 -6.92 -3.99
C VAL A 239 6.52 -8.08 -3.53
N ALA A 240 6.22 -8.64 -2.35
CA ALA A 240 6.98 -9.72 -1.74
C ALA A 240 6.13 -10.83 -1.10
N GLY A 241 6.77 -11.97 -0.84
CA GLY A 241 6.23 -13.12 -0.10
C GLY A 241 6.98 -13.32 1.22
N HIS A 242 7.45 -14.55 1.47
CA HIS A 242 8.36 -14.98 2.56
C HIS A 242 7.80 -14.95 3.98
N GLU A 243 6.90 -14.01 4.26
CA GLU A 243 6.45 -13.69 5.61
C GLU A 243 5.22 -14.50 6.02
N HIS A 244 4.54 -15.19 5.11
CA HIS A 244 3.33 -15.99 5.39
C HIS A 244 2.23 -15.22 6.16
N GLN A 245 2.19 -13.91 5.97
CA GLN A 245 1.25 -13.00 6.59
C GLN A 245 1.03 -11.82 5.65
N TYR A 246 -0.15 -11.25 5.69
CA TYR A 246 -0.47 -10.11 4.86
C TYR A 246 0.05 -8.82 5.53
N LEU A 247 0.70 -7.97 4.75
CA LEU A 247 1.16 -6.66 5.23
C LEU A 247 1.23 -5.64 4.09
N ARG A 248 0.73 -4.43 4.35
CA ARG A 248 0.97 -3.26 3.51
C ARG A 248 1.66 -2.18 4.30
N SER A 249 2.74 -1.66 3.76
CA SER A 249 3.55 -0.61 4.37
C SER A 249 3.93 0.49 3.39
N LEU A 250 4.23 1.65 3.95
CA LEU A 250 4.98 2.70 3.27
C LEU A 250 6.42 2.71 3.79
N VAL A 251 7.37 2.57 2.87
CA VAL A 251 8.79 2.53 3.19
C VAL A 251 9.44 3.82 2.74
N SER A 252 10.13 4.49 3.65
CA SER A 252 10.71 5.80 3.41
C SER A 252 11.98 5.70 2.55
N GLY A 253 12.09 6.58 1.54
CA GLY A 253 13.34 6.82 0.83
C GLY A 253 14.40 7.43 1.76
N TYR A 254 15.66 7.47 1.33
CA TYR A 254 16.74 8.02 2.15
C TYR A 254 16.65 9.56 2.24
N TYR A 255 16.34 10.23 1.14
CA TYR A 255 16.21 11.69 1.05
C TYR A 255 14.77 12.19 1.22
N GLY A 256 13.82 11.29 1.52
CA GLY A 256 12.39 11.58 1.62
C GLY A 256 11.58 10.81 0.58
N GLY A 257 10.26 11.04 0.60
CA GLY A 257 9.31 10.24 -0.18
C GLY A 257 9.13 8.83 0.39
N HIS A 258 8.21 8.08 -0.19
CA HIS A 258 7.93 6.69 0.17
C HIS A 258 7.54 5.89 -1.05
N TYR A 259 7.74 4.58 -0.96
CA TYR A 259 7.18 3.60 -1.88
C TYR A 259 6.28 2.63 -1.10
N THR A 260 5.38 1.96 -1.81
CA THR A 260 4.47 0.97 -1.20
C THR A 260 5.13 -0.39 -1.22
N GLU A 261 5.14 -1.07 -0.08
CA GLU A 261 5.48 -2.49 0.02
C GLU A 261 4.22 -3.30 0.32
N LEU A 262 4.02 -4.35 -0.45
CA LEU A 262 2.93 -5.31 -0.34
C LEU A 262 3.53 -6.70 -0.09
N VAL A 263 3.24 -7.26 1.07
CA VAL A 263 3.52 -8.66 1.39
C VAL A 263 2.22 -9.43 1.13
N SER A 264 2.24 -10.29 0.12
CA SER A 264 1.04 -10.85 -0.51
C SER A 264 0.23 -11.78 0.38
N GLY A 265 0.78 -12.24 1.51
CA GLY A 265 0.08 -13.08 2.46
C GLY A 265 0.55 -14.53 2.46
N ASN A 266 -0.39 -15.46 2.54
CA ASN A 266 -0.12 -16.89 2.61
C ASN A 266 -1.03 -17.67 1.66
N ALA A 267 -0.52 -18.73 1.05
CA ALA A 267 -1.32 -19.81 0.44
C ALA A 267 -0.74 -21.19 0.80
N SER A 268 0.15 -21.23 1.78
CA SER A 268 0.88 -22.40 2.22
C SER A 268 0.16 -23.12 3.36
N TYR A 269 0.66 -24.29 3.77
CA TYR A 269 0.20 -24.98 4.99
C TYR A 269 0.95 -24.58 6.26
N LYS A 270 1.64 -23.44 6.24
CA LYS A 270 2.33 -22.87 7.41
C LYS A 270 2.06 -21.37 7.50
N GLY A 271 1.92 -20.85 8.72
CA GLY A 271 1.82 -19.42 8.96
C GLY A 271 2.97 -18.96 9.84
N TYR A 272 3.28 -17.66 9.84
CA TYR A 272 4.29 -17.10 10.72
C TYR A 272 3.73 -16.12 11.74
N ASP A 273 4.47 -16.01 12.83
CA ASP A 273 4.22 -15.02 13.86
C ASP A 273 4.83 -13.67 13.46
N SER A 274 4.18 -12.60 13.87
CA SER A 274 4.74 -11.25 13.74
C SER A 274 5.82 -11.04 14.80
N ARG A 275 7.07 -10.92 14.35
CA ARG A 275 8.24 -10.73 15.21
C ARG A 275 8.56 -9.26 15.39
N PHE A 276 9.55 -8.70 14.73
CA PHE A 276 9.94 -7.31 14.88
C PHE A 276 10.39 -6.79 13.53
N GLY A 277 10.13 -5.51 13.26
CA GLY A 277 10.54 -4.86 12.02
C GLY A 277 11.02 -3.44 12.29
N GLU A 278 11.18 -2.67 11.22
CA GLU A 278 11.67 -1.28 11.25
C GLU A 278 10.54 -0.25 11.38
N SER A 279 9.48 -0.62 12.10
CA SER A 279 8.28 0.21 12.26
C SER A 279 8.53 1.49 13.08
N GLU A 280 9.72 1.59 13.68
CA GLU A 280 10.22 2.79 14.36
C GLU A 280 11.17 3.65 13.51
N LEU A 281 11.67 3.15 12.37
CA LEU A 281 12.72 3.81 11.59
C LEU A 281 12.21 4.28 10.22
N ILE A 282 11.87 3.34 9.35
CA ILE A 282 11.62 3.63 7.92
C ILE A 282 10.30 3.06 7.41
N GLN A 283 9.65 2.19 8.19
CA GLN A 283 8.43 1.49 7.79
C GLN A 283 7.20 2.06 8.52
N ASN A 284 6.24 2.57 7.76
CA ASN A 284 4.91 2.87 8.27
C ASN A 284 3.97 1.74 7.89
N VAL A 285 3.68 0.85 8.84
CA VAL A 285 2.71 -0.24 8.65
C VAL A 285 1.29 0.35 8.59
N VAL A 286 0.61 0.09 7.48
CA VAL A 286 -0.73 0.61 7.18
C VAL A 286 -1.80 -0.47 7.35
N MET A 287 -1.51 -1.71 6.93
CA MET A 287 -2.41 -2.84 7.15
C MET A 287 -1.60 -4.10 7.44
N THR A 288 -2.13 -4.97 8.30
CA THR A 288 -1.54 -6.29 8.54
C THR A 288 -2.60 -7.29 8.96
N LYS A 289 -2.44 -8.54 8.53
CA LYS A 289 -3.23 -9.67 8.99
C LYS A 289 -2.34 -10.89 9.15
N ILE A 290 -2.42 -11.48 10.35
CA ILE A 290 -1.47 -12.47 10.85
C ILE A 290 -2.26 -13.69 11.30
N ASN A 291 -1.86 -14.88 10.87
CA ASN A 291 -2.39 -16.15 11.36
C ASN A 291 -1.32 -17.23 11.22
N ASP A 292 -0.74 -17.68 12.34
CA ASP A 292 0.39 -18.62 12.30
C ASP A 292 -0.04 -20.10 12.30
N GLY A 293 -1.35 -20.38 12.30
CA GLY A 293 -1.89 -21.74 12.42
C GLY A 293 -2.14 -22.19 13.85
N SER A 294 -1.62 -21.50 14.87
CA SER A 294 -1.70 -21.95 16.28
C SER A 294 -3.11 -21.91 16.87
N ASN A 295 -4.03 -21.18 16.24
CA ASN A 295 -5.45 -21.18 16.57
C ASN A 295 -6.25 -22.32 15.92
N GLY A 296 -5.59 -23.19 15.13
CA GLY A 296 -6.22 -24.31 14.40
C GLY A 296 -6.73 -23.96 13.00
N SER A 297 -6.39 -22.78 12.48
CA SER A 297 -6.75 -22.32 11.14
C SER A 297 -5.62 -21.52 10.51
N LEU A 298 -5.59 -21.43 9.18
CA LEU A 298 -4.71 -20.55 8.43
C LEU A 298 -5.56 -19.58 7.60
N ASP A 299 -4.93 -18.50 7.14
CA ASP A 299 -5.53 -17.62 6.14
C ASP A 299 -4.89 -17.91 4.77
N VAL A 300 -5.73 -17.90 3.72
CA VAL A 300 -5.30 -17.76 2.33
C VAL A 300 -5.59 -16.33 1.88
N ASN A 301 -4.63 -15.68 1.21
CA ASN A 301 -4.75 -14.28 0.78
C ASN A 301 -4.78 -14.16 -0.75
N ALA A 302 -5.69 -13.32 -1.25
CA ALA A 302 -5.82 -13.00 -2.66
C ALA A 302 -5.75 -11.49 -2.87
N SER A 303 -4.76 -10.98 -3.60
CA SER A 303 -4.62 -9.55 -3.86
C SER A 303 -4.67 -9.26 -5.35
N ILE A 304 -5.34 -8.18 -5.72
CA ILE A 304 -5.50 -7.72 -7.11
C ILE A 304 -5.09 -6.24 -7.20
N LEU A 305 -4.21 -5.95 -8.15
CA LEU A 305 -3.90 -4.59 -8.62
C LEU A 305 -4.56 -4.38 -9.98
N THR A 306 -5.42 -3.38 -10.09
CA THR A 306 -6.09 -3.01 -11.34
C THR A 306 -5.54 -1.65 -11.80
N PHE A 307 -4.95 -1.62 -12.99
CA PHE A 307 -4.37 -0.42 -13.58
C PHE A 307 -5.24 0.08 -14.73
N THR A 308 -5.66 1.34 -14.67
CA THR A 308 -6.46 1.99 -15.72
C THR A 308 -5.84 3.34 -16.05
N GLY A 309 -4.99 3.39 -17.08
CA GLY A 309 -4.14 4.56 -17.30
C GLY A 309 -3.32 4.87 -16.05
N ASN A 310 -3.27 6.13 -15.64
CA ASN A 310 -2.50 6.53 -14.46
C ASN A 310 -3.13 6.13 -13.11
N LEU A 311 -4.30 5.49 -13.09
CA LEU A 311 -4.98 5.00 -11.89
C LEU A 311 -4.49 3.59 -11.52
N VAL A 312 -4.32 3.36 -10.22
CA VAL A 312 -4.22 2.02 -9.63
C VAL A 312 -5.30 1.86 -8.55
N ASP A 313 -6.10 0.81 -8.67
CA ASP A 313 -6.99 0.29 -7.62
C ASP A 313 -6.41 -1.00 -7.07
N TYR A 314 -6.27 -1.08 -5.75
CA TYR A 314 -5.75 -2.25 -5.06
C TYR A 314 -6.80 -2.80 -4.12
N ARG A 315 -7.01 -4.12 -4.18
CA ARG A 315 -7.90 -4.87 -3.29
C ARG A 315 -7.20 -6.12 -2.80
N SER A 316 -7.22 -6.35 -1.48
CA SER A 316 -6.76 -7.59 -0.89
C SER A 316 -7.90 -8.26 -0.13
N TYR A 317 -8.04 -9.56 -0.35
CA TYR A 317 -9.02 -10.44 0.23
C TYR A 317 -8.34 -11.54 1.05
N TYR A 318 -9.13 -12.20 1.89
CA TYR A 318 -8.72 -13.45 2.52
C TYR A 318 -9.90 -14.42 2.72
N GLU A 319 -9.55 -15.67 2.96
CA GLU A 319 -10.42 -16.67 3.59
C GLU A 319 -9.65 -17.42 4.68
N THR A 320 -10.31 -17.75 5.78
CA THR A 320 -9.77 -18.59 6.86
C THR A 320 -10.19 -20.04 6.63
N HIS A 321 -9.25 -20.98 6.72
CA HIS A 321 -9.49 -22.40 6.46
C HIS A 321 -8.80 -23.32 7.47
N THR A 322 -9.22 -24.59 7.51
CA THR A 322 -8.68 -25.61 8.43
C THR A 322 -7.81 -26.67 7.75
N ILE A 323 -7.34 -26.36 6.55
CA ILE A 323 -6.54 -27.25 5.67
C ILE A 323 -5.04 -27.09 5.98
N PHE A 324 -4.36 -28.19 6.32
CA PHE A 324 -2.92 -28.22 6.62
C PHE A 324 -2.15 -29.26 5.79
N SER A 325 -2.84 -29.98 4.91
CA SER A 325 -2.29 -31.01 4.03
C SER A 325 -3.18 -31.21 2.81
N ASN A 326 -2.64 -31.84 1.76
CA ASN A 326 -3.42 -32.12 0.54
C ASN A 326 -4.52 -33.17 0.81
N GLU A 327 -4.33 -34.03 1.79
CA GLU A 327 -5.29 -35.08 2.19
C GLU A 327 -6.56 -34.51 2.84
N ASP A 328 -6.52 -33.26 3.32
CA ASP A 328 -7.66 -32.60 3.96
C ASP A 328 -8.79 -32.24 2.98
N GLY A 329 -8.47 -32.15 1.67
CA GLY A 329 -9.39 -31.70 0.64
C GLY A 329 -9.67 -30.19 0.67
N MET A 330 -10.57 -29.73 -0.22
CA MET A 330 -10.85 -28.29 -0.40
C MET A 330 -11.61 -27.62 0.76
N ARG A 331 -12.38 -28.37 1.58
CA ARG A 331 -13.12 -27.87 2.75
C ARG A 331 -13.76 -26.48 2.55
N GLU A 332 -13.42 -25.51 3.40
CA GLU A 332 -13.92 -24.13 3.35
C GLU A 332 -13.55 -23.43 2.03
N LEU A 333 -12.46 -23.85 1.39
CA LEU A 333 -12.00 -23.30 0.11
C LEU A 333 -12.69 -23.93 -1.12
N ALA A 334 -13.64 -24.86 -0.93
CA ALA A 334 -14.48 -25.34 -2.02
C ALA A 334 -15.50 -24.28 -2.47
N GLU A 335 -15.96 -23.45 -1.54
CA GLU A 335 -16.89 -22.34 -1.74
C GLU A 335 -16.45 -21.17 -0.83
N PRO A 336 -15.30 -20.52 -1.13
CA PRO A 336 -14.72 -19.51 -0.26
C PRO A 336 -15.59 -18.25 -0.18
N GLU A 337 -15.71 -17.67 1.02
CA GLU A 337 -16.35 -16.38 1.28
C GLU A 337 -15.28 -15.30 1.40
N TRP A 338 -14.72 -14.89 0.25
CA TRP A 338 -13.66 -13.90 0.18
C TRP A 338 -14.04 -12.57 0.86
N LYS A 339 -13.28 -12.19 1.89
CA LYS A 339 -13.51 -10.98 2.68
C LYS A 339 -12.48 -9.92 2.33
N LEU A 340 -12.91 -8.71 1.96
CA LEU A 340 -12.01 -7.59 1.69
C LEU A 340 -11.36 -7.10 2.99
N ILE A 341 -10.03 -7.15 3.06
CA ILE A 341 -9.24 -6.70 4.21
C ILE A 341 -8.46 -5.42 3.97
N ASP A 342 -8.17 -5.09 2.72
CA ASP A 342 -7.38 -3.90 2.43
C ASP A 342 -7.75 -3.32 1.07
N ARG A 343 -7.67 -2.01 0.97
CA ARG A 343 -7.88 -1.29 -0.28
C ARG A 343 -7.13 0.03 -0.32
N PHE A 344 -6.79 0.45 -1.53
CA PHE A 344 -6.52 1.84 -1.83
C PHE A 344 -6.79 2.11 -3.31
N THR A 345 -7.12 3.35 -3.63
CA THR A 345 -7.25 3.83 -5.00
C THR A 345 -6.48 5.12 -5.13
N ARG A 346 -5.54 5.20 -6.08
CA ARG A 346 -4.74 6.42 -6.29
C ARG A 346 -4.27 6.56 -7.73
N THR A 347 -4.00 7.78 -8.15
CA THR A 347 -3.27 8.04 -9.40
C THR A 347 -1.80 8.37 -9.15
N THR A 348 -1.03 8.50 -10.23
CA THR A 348 0.36 8.99 -10.16
C THR A 348 0.45 10.49 -9.83
N ASP A 349 -0.62 11.26 -10.06
CA ASP A 349 -0.72 12.69 -9.69
C ASP A 349 -1.50 12.84 -8.37
N ARG A 350 -0.76 12.97 -7.26
CA ARG A 350 -1.35 12.88 -5.94
C ARG A 350 -0.60 13.63 -4.85
N CYS A 351 -1.31 13.87 -3.76
CA CYS A 351 -0.80 14.39 -2.51
C CYS A 351 -1.11 13.40 -1.39
N ASP A 352 -0.07 12.75 -0.89
CA ASP A 352 -0.19 11.75 0.17
C ASP A 352 0.12 12.35 1.55
N LYS A 353 -0.56 11.82 2.57
CA LYS A 353 -0.28 12.09 3.97
C LYS A 353 -0.31 10.80 4.77
N ILE A 354 0.70 10.60 5.61
CA ILE A 354 0.68 9.57 6.65
C ILE A 354 -0.04 10.14 7.86
N VAL A 355 -1.06 9.43 8.34
CA VAL A 355 -1.89 9.86 9.47
C VAL A 355 -1.82 8.84 10.58
N PHE A 356 -1.28 9.28 11.70
CA PHE A 356 -1.08 8.46 12.88
C PHE A 356 -2.39 8.26 13.66
N PRO A 357 -2.52 7.17 14.44
CA PRO A 357 -3.71 6.90 15.23
C PRO A 357 -3.88 7.93 16.37
N SER A 358 -5.13 8.28 16.67
CA SER A 358 -5.50 9.24 17.73
C SER A 358 -5.16 8.78 19.15
N SER A 359 -4.78 7.51 19.33
CA SER A 359 -4.32 6.93 20.61
C SER A 359 -2.94 7.42 21.06
N ILE A 360 -2.18 8.13 20.22
CA ILE A 360 -0.86 8.64 20.58
C ILE A 360 -0.97 9.68 21.70
N PRO A 361 -0.14 9.58 22.76
CA PRO A 361 -0.15 10.53 23.86
C PRO A 361 0.05 11.98 23.41
N GLU A 362 -0.71 12.92 23.99
CA GLU A 362 -0.71 14.34 23.64
C GLU A 362 0.69 14.97 23.68
N GLY A 363 1.51 14.61 24.67
CA GLY A 363 2.89 15.11 24.82
C GLY A 363 3.84 14.73 23.68
N ASN A 364 3.52 13.69 22.90
CA ASN A 364 4.34 13.24 21.76
C ASN A 364 3.95 13.91 20.43
N GLN A 365 2.94 14.78 20.45
CA GLN A 365 2.43 15.48 19.27
C GLN A 365 3.20 16.80 19.01
N LEU A 366 4.07 17.21 19.94
CA LEU A 366 4.63 18.56 20.03
C LEU A 366 5.66 18.95 18.93
N ASN A 367 5.97 18.08 17.97
CA ASN A 367 6.92 18.38 16.88
C ASN A 367 6.42 18.01 15.47
N MET A 368 5.10 17.83 15.26
CA MET A 368 4.49 17.42 13.98
C MET A 368 5.03 16.09 13.38
N THR A 369 5.76 15.28 14.14
CA THR A 369 6.29 14.00 13.65
C THR A 369 5.23 12.90 13.62
N HIS A 370 4.24 12.98 14.51
CA HIS A 370 3.18 11.99 14.68
C HIS A 370 1.80 12.66 14.59
N ASP A 371 1.47 13.13 13.39
CA ASP A 371 0.23 13.87 13.15
C ASP A 371 -0.96 12.91 12.98
N LYS A 372 -1.96 13.06 13.87
CA LYS A 372 -3.22 12.29 13.84
C LYS A 372 -4.31 12.91 12.96
N SER A 373 -4.11 14.15 12.51
CA SER A 373 -5.10 14.89 11.74
C SER A 373 -5.11 14.47 10.28
N TYR A 374 -6.29 14.45 9.66
CA TYR A 374 -6.43 14.30 8.21
C TYR A 374 -6.11 15.58 7.42
N ARG A 375 -5.91 16.72 8.09
CA ARG A 375 -5.69 18.00 7.43
C ARG A 375 -4.53 17.97 6.45
N THR A 376 -4.77 18.37 5.19
CA THR A 376 -3.75 18.38 4.14
C THR A 376 -3.43 19.80 3.65
N SER A 377 -2.28 19.94 3.00
CA SER A 377 -2.04 21.07 2.10
C SER A 377 -2.97 21.00 0.88
N PRO A 378 -3.19 22.13 0.17
CA PRO A 378 -3.87 22.12 -1.13
C PRO A 378 -3.20 21.15 -2.10
N CYS A 379 -4.02 20.27 -2.69
CA CYS A 379 -3.64 19.37 -3.76
C CYS A 379 -4.27 19.86 -5.07
N THR A 380 -3.46 20.06 -6.10
CA THR A 380 -3.88 20.70 -7.35
C THR A 380 -3.78 19.70 -8.50
N SER A 381 -4.88 19.52 -9.24
CA SER A 381 -4.94 18.74 -10.47
C SER A 381 -4.13 19.36 -11.61
N ALA A 382 -3.81 18.57 -12.63
CA ALA A 382 -3.22 19.05 -13.88
C ALA A 382 -4.01 20.20 -14.55
N SER A 383 -5.35 20.23 -14.41
CA SER A 383 -6.20 21.29 -14.97
C SER A 383 -6.37 22.50 -14.04
N GLY A 384 -5.74 22.51 -12.87
CA GLY A 384 -5.74 23.63 -11.93
C GLY A 384 -6.83 23.61 -10.84
N PHE A 385 -7.74 22.63 -10.84
CA PHE A 385 -8.66 22.42 -9.71
C PHE A 385 -7.87 22.08 -8.46
N THR A 386 -8.33 22.56 -7.31
CA THR A 386 -7.61 22.42 -6.05
C THR A 386 -8.55 21.94 -4.94
N ALA A 387 -8.12 20.97 -4.16
CA ALA A 387 -8.84 20.46 -2.99
C ALA A 387 -7.90 20.20 -1.82
N ARG A 388 -8.45 20.12 -0.61
CA ARG A 388 -7.71 19.73 0.61
C ARG A 388 -8.66 19.20 1.67
N ILE A 389 -8.15 18.41 2.59
CA ILE A 389 -8.86 18.10 3.83
C ILE A 389 -8.57 19.20 4.85
N LEU A 390 -9.61 19.78 5.44
CA LEU A 390 -9.53 20.85 6.45
C LEU A 390 -9.43 20.31 7.87
N ASP A 391 -10.13 19.22 8.16
CA ASP A 391 -10.25 18.66 9.51
C ASP A 391 -10.62 17.17 9.46
N GLY A 392 -10.56 16.53 10.62
CA GLY A 392 -10.75 15.09 10.85
C GLY A 392 -9.55 14.47 11.54
N GLU A 393 -9.76 13.33 12.22
CA GLU A 393 -8.72 12.59 12.94
C GLU A 393 -8.86 11.08 12.73
N ASN A 394 -7.73 10.37 12.74
CA ASN A 394 -7.71 8.91 12.64
C ASN A 394 -8.14 8.26 13.97
N ARG A 395 -9.45 8.01 14.12
CA ARG A 395 -10.05 7.39 15.32
C ARG A 395 -10.40 5.93 15.09
N ILE A 396 -10.52 5.50 13.85
CA ILE A 396 -10.72 4.11 13.46
C ILE A 396 -9.40 3.57 12.91
N PHE A 397 -8.72 2.74 13.69
CA PHE A 397 -7.46 2.12 13.29
C PHE A 397 -7.35 0.71 13.83
N ASN A 398 -6.64 -0.15 13.11
CA ASN A 398 -6.30 -1.49 13.52
C ASN A 398 -5.08 -1.48 14.44
N ARG A 399 -4.93 -2.54 15.22
CA ARG A 399 -3.86 -2.77 16.17
C ARG A 399 -3.32 -4.18 16.02
N TYR A 400 -2.02 -4.35 16.15
CA TYR A 400 -1.43 -5.69 16.21
C TYR A 400 -0.32 -5.79 17.25
N ASP A 401 -0.09 -7.01 17.67
CA ASP A 401 0.99 -7.37 18.57
C ASP A 401 2.15 -8.01 17.81
N THR A 402 3.34 -7.79 18.34
CA THR A 402 4.57 -8.48 17.95
C THR A 402 4.99 -9.48 19.01
N ARG A 403 5.89 -10.40 18.69
CA ARG A 403 6.47 -11.36 19.64
C ARG A 403 7.86 -10.95 20.08
N THR A 404 8.18 -11.26 21.33
CA THR A 404 9.54 -11.16 21.88
C THR A 404 10.51 -12.06 21.13
N ARG A 405 11.74 -11.57 20.88
CA ARG A 405 12.90 -12.37 20.48
C ARG A 405 14.04 -12.20 21.48
N THR A 406 14.72 -13.28 21.80
CA THR A 406 16.01 -13.25 22.48
C THR A 406 17.10 -13.72 21.54
N THR A 407 18.28 -13.13 21.67
CA THR A 407 19.47 -13.47 20.90
C THR A 407 20.71 -13.19 21.73
N ASN A 408 21.82 -13.81 21.37
CA ASN A 408 23.08 -13.69 22.07
C ASN A 408 24.24 -13.73 21.08
N VAL A 409 25.37 -13.14 21.46
CA VAL A 409 26.61 -13.30 20.71
C VAL A 409 27.03 -14.76 20.71
N GLU A 410 27.31 -15.29 19.53
CA GLU A 410 27.86 -16.62 19.34
C GLU A 410 29.37 -16.52 19.06
N PRO A 411 30.24 -16.89 20.01
CA PRO A 411 31.69 -16.74 19.84
C PRO A 411 32.22 -17.51 18.63
N GLY A 412 32.94 -16.82 17.75
CA GLY A 412 33.49 -17.40 16.51
C GLY A 412 32.52 -17.45 15.34
N VAL A 413 31.26 -17.06 15.55
CA VAL A 413 30.22 -16.97 14.52
C VAL A 413 29.73 -15.52 14.37
N SER A 414 29.54 -14.80 15.47
CA SER A 414 29.18 -13.38 15.46
C SER A 414 30.41 -12.47 15.40
N THR A 415 30.32 -11.40 14.62
CA THR A 415 31.25 -10.25 14.53
C THR A 415 31.06 -9.25 15.69
N ALA A 416 29.96 -9.32 16.44
CA ALA A 416 29.79 -8.56 17.67
C ALA A 416 30.62 -9.17 18.80
N GLN A 417 31.35 -8.34 19.55
CA GLN A 417 32.27 -8.80 20.61
C GLN A 417 31.61 -9.02 21.98
N SER A 418 30.36 -8.57 22.16
CA SER A 418 29.57 -8.72 23.40
C SER A 418 28.08 -8.50 23.12
N ASN A 419 27.20 -8.96 24.02
CA ASN A 419 25.77 -8.68 23.91
C ASN A 419 25.44 -7.19 23.98
N THR A 420 26.25 -6.40 24.69
CA THR A 420 26.13 -4.93 24.65
C THR A 420 26.38 -4.38 23.23
N ALA A 421 27.41 -4.88 22.54
CA ALA A 421 27.69 -4.49 21.15
C ALA A 421 26.59 -4.97 20.20
N LEU A 422 26.02 -6.16 20.44
CA LEU A 422 24.89 -6.69 19.68
C LEU A 422 23.63 -5.84 19.88
N ALA A 423 23.27 -5.50 21.12
CA ALA A 423 22.15 -4.61 21.41
C ALA A 423 22.29 -3.23 20.75
N ALA A 424 23.52 -2.68 20.72
CA ALA A 424 23.79 -1.43 20.01
C ALA A 424 23.58 -1.55 18.49
N ARG A 425 23.78 -2.72 17.88
CA ARG A 425 23.47 -2.96 16.46
C ARG A 425 21.97 -2.95 16.20
N TYR A 426 21.16 -3.58 17.05
CA TYR A 426 19.70 -3.48 16.92
C TYR A 426 19.19 -2.04 16.93
N TYR A 427 19.72 -1.18 17.82
CA TYR A 427 19.39 0.24 17.80
C TYR A 427 19.98 1.03 16.63
N ARG A 428 21.03 0.54 15.99
CA ARG A 428 21.62 1.21 14.82
C ARG A 428 20.82 0.93 13.56
N TRP A 429 20.22 -0.26 13.45
CA TRP A 429 19.70 -0.78 12.19
C TRP A 429 18.20 -1.05 12.18
N LEU A 430 17.57 -1.27 13.34
CA LEU A 430 16.16 -1.71 13.41
C LEU A 430 15.27 -0.82 14.26
N HIS A 431 15.80 -0.26 15.35
CA HIS A 431 14.98 0.40 16.36
C HIS A 431 15.57 1.74 16.78
N ILE A 432 14.72 2.64 17.27
CA ILE A 432 15.19 3.86 17.94
C ILE A 432 15.15 3.70 19.47
N PRO A 433 16.12 4.25 20.22
CA PRO A 433 15.95 4.42 21.66
C PRO A 433 14.82 5.41 21.93
N HIS A 434 14.08 5.21 23.03
CA HIS A 434 13.11 6.21 23.45
C HIS A 434 13.83 7.47 23.97
N ALA A 435 13.44 8.64 23.46
CA ALA A 435 13.87 9.94 23.96
C ALA A 435 12.72 10.95 23.88
N SER A 436 12.72 11.97 24.74
CA SER A 436 11.65 12.99 24.75
C SER A 436 11.50 13.76 23.44
N TYR A 437 12.60 13.91 22.67
CA TYR A 437 12.61 14.57 21.37
C TYR A 437 12.42 13.61 20.18
N ASN A 438 12.44 12.31 20.44
CA ASN A 438 12.20 11.25 19.46
C ASN A 438 11.53 10.05 20.15
N PRO A 439 10.25 10.19 20.55
CA PRO A 439 9.59 9.19 21.36
C PRO A 439 9.36 7.91 20.54
N ASN A 440 9.88 6.79 21.03
CA ASN A 440 9.54 5.48 20.48
C ASN A 440 8.09 5.14 20.82
N LEU A 441 7.20 5.13 19.83
CA LEU A 441 5.77 4.85 19.98
C LEU A 441 5.45 3.37 20.23
N ASN A 442 6.43 2.50 20.05
CA ASN A 442 6.25 1.06 20.08
C ASN A 442 6.81 0.44 21.35
N ASN A 443 8.00 0.83 21.84
CA ASN A 443 8.47 0.34 23.14
C ASN A 443 9.51 1.27 23.80
N SER A 444 9.25 1.67 25.04
CA SER A 444 10.17 2.44 25.91
C SER A 444 11.54 1.79 26.09
N GLN A 445 11.62 0.46 26.02
CA GLN A 445 12.82 -0.36 26.17
C GLN A 445 12.89 -1.43 25.08
N ARG A 446 12.68 -1.04 23.81
CA ARG A 446 12.57 -1.96 22.67
C ARG A 446 13.65 -3.04 22.64
N VAL A 447 14.90 -2.65 22.89
CA VAL A 447 16.04 -3.56 23.02
C VAL A 447 16.69 -3.38 24.40
N ARG A 448 16.89 -4.47 25.12
CA ARG A 448 17.56 -4.45 26.43
C ARG A 448 18.41 -5.70 26.67
N LEU A 449 19.36 -5.59 27.58
CA LEU A 449 20.05 -6.76 28.12
C LEU A 449 19.21 -7.38 29.24
N ILE A 450 19.04 -8.69 29.21
CA ILE A 450 18.47 -9.47 30.30
C ILE A 450 19.57 -10.33 30.93
N ASN A 451 19.44 -10.62 32.23
CA ASN A 451 20.44 -11.35 33.01
C ASN A 451 21.87 -10.74 32.92
N ALA A 452 21.95 -9.41 32.82
CA ALA A 452 23.23 -8.74 32.61
C ALA A 452 24.26 -9.09 33.69
N GLY A 453 25.48 -9.42 33.26
CA GLY A 453 26.58 -9.82 34.14
C GLY A 453 26.54 -11.27 34.62
N THR A 454 25.64 -12.12 34.10
CA THR A 454 25.64 -13.58 34.34
C THR A 454 26.05 -14.36 33.08
N PRO A 455 26.34 -15.67 33.18
CA PRO A 455 26.56 -16.52 32.00
C PRO A 455 25.36 -16.62 31.05
N ASP A 456 24.16 -16.27 31.52
CA ASP A 456 22.90 -16.33 30.76
C ASP A 456 22.49 -14.95 30.22
N GLU A 457 23.44 -14.01 30.09
CA GLU A 457 23.20 -12.69 29.51
C GLU A 457 22.74 -12.82 28.05
N GLU A 458 21.64 -12.15 27.70
CA GLU A 458 21.08 -12.14 26.36
C GLU A 458 20.61 -10.73 25.98
N VAL A 459 20.49 -10.48 24.68
CA VAL A 459 19.78 -9.34 24.11
C VAL A 459 18.33 -9.74 23.92
N GLN A 460 17.41 -8.98 24.52
CA GLN A 460 15.98 -9.12 24.31
C GLN A 460 15.46 -7.98 23.43
N ILE A 461 14.82 -8.35 22.33
CA ILE A 461 13.93 -7.50 21.55
C ILE A 461 12.53 -7.73 22.09
N ARG A 462 12.03 -6.78 22.87
CA ARG A 462 10.73 -6.92 23.55
C ARG A 462 9.61 -6.87 22.54
N GLU A 463 8.58 -7.68 22.74
CA GLU A 463 7.27 -7.47 22.12
C GLU A 463 6.73 -6.05 22.35
N THR A 464 5.84 -5.66 21.44
CA THR A 464 5.15 -4.38 21.41
C THR A 464 3.77 -4.55 20.78
N THR A 465 2.85 -3.69 21.19
CA THR A 465 1.58 -3.44 20.52
C THR A 465 1.73 -2.21 19.65
N ILE A 466 1.32 -2.29 18.38
CA ILE A 466 1.45 -1.22 17.38
C ILE A 466 0.06 -0.84 16.89
N ASP A 467 -0.22 0.46 16.90
CA ASP A 467 -1.43 1.02 16.29
C ASP A 467 -1.09 1.44 14.86
N LEU A 468 -1.92 1.01 13.91
CA LEU A 468 -1.64 1.21 12.49
C LEU A 468 -1.89 2.65 12.07
N LYS A 469 -1.06 3.10 11.11
CA LYS A 469 -1.20 4.41 10.48
C LYS A 469 -2.11 4.27 9.26
N LYS A 470 -2.60 5.39 8.74
CA LYS A 470 -3.28 5.46 7.44
C LYS A 470 -2.39 6.17 6.42
N GLN A 471 -2.42 5.73 5.16
CA GLN A 471 -1.99 6.55 4.04
C GLN A 471 -3.23 7.18 3.44
N VAL A 472 -3.42 8.48 3.65
CA VAL A 472 -4.48 9.24 3.01
C VAL A 472 -3.95 9.83 1.72
N SER A 473 -4.64 9.59 0.62
CA SER A 473 -4.28 10.11 -0.70
C SER A 473 -5.39 10.99 -1.25
N LEU A 474 -5.01 12.18 -1.72
CA LEU A 474 -5.83 13.03 -2.58
C LEU A 474 -5.18 12.96 -3.96
N SER A 475 -5.87 12.36 -4.92
CA SER A 475 -5.34 12.17 -6.27
C SER A 475 -6.38 12.54 -7.31
N TRP A 476 -5.95 12.79 -8.55
CA TRP A 476 -6.84 13.33 -9.58
C TRP A 476 -6.92 12.42 -10.80
N THR A 477 -8.12 12.31 -11.34
CA THR A 477 -8.36 11.84 -12.71
C THR A 477 -9.05 12.94 -13.51
N ALA A 478 -8.99 12.85 -14.84
CA ALA A 478 -9.64 13.80 -15.72
C ALA A 478 -11.16 13.84 -15.47
N ALA A 479 -11.79 14.96 -15.82
CA ALA A 479 -13.24 15.12 -15.77
C ALA A 479 -13.97 13.94 -16.44
N GLN A 480 -15.07 13.51 -15.81
CA GLN A 480 -15.93 12.43 -16.27
C GLN A 480 -17.29 12.98 -16.69
N GLN A 481 -18.10 12.15 -17.36
CA GLN A 481 -19.45 12.57 -17.77
C GLN A 481 -20.24 13.07 -16.54
N GLY A 482 -20.84 14.26 -16.68
CA GLY A 482 -21.63 14.89 -15.62
C GLY A 482 -20.82 15.73 -14.63
N SER A 483 -19.48 15.66 -14.61
CA SER A 483 -18.66 16.57 -13.80
C SER A 483 -18.28 17.84 -14.57
N VAL A 484 -18.19 18.96 -13.87
CA VAL A 484 -17.63 20.23 -14.38
C VAL A 484 -16.17 20.44 -13.95
N SER A 485 -15.66 19.57 -13.07
CA SER A 485 -14.27 19.54 -12.65
C SER A 485 -13.60 18.22 -13.00
N ASP A 486 -12.27 18.20 -12.89
CA ASP A 486 -11.53 16.97 -12.68
C ASP A 486 -12.07 16.23 -11.44
N VAL A 487 -11.92 14.91 -11.43
CA VAL A 487 -12.43 14.06 -10.37
C VAL A 487 -11.33 13.89 -9.33
N LEU A 488 -11.62 14.30 -8.10
CA LEU A 488 -10.79 14.06 -6.93
C LEU A 488 -11.09 12.67 -6.36
N ILE A 489 -10.08 11.83 -6.26
CA ILE A 489 -10.13 10.57 -5.52
C ILE A 489 -9.56 10.81 -4.13
N VAL A 490 -10.39 10.61 -3.11
CA VAL A 490 -9.99 10.55 -1.70
C VAL A 490 -9.93 9.07 -1.31
N SER A 491 -8.79 8.61 -0.80
CA SER A 491 -8.57 7.20 -0.43
C SER A 491 -7.78 7.07 0.88
N GLY A 492 -8.02 5.99 1.63
CA GLY A 492 -7.26 5.57 2.80
C GLY A 492 -7.86 5.95 4.16
N ILE A 493 -9.02 6.59 4.19
CA ILE A 493 -9.76 6.91 5.41
C ILE A 493 -10.56 5.68 5.89
N GLN A 494 -11.15 4.91 4.97
CA GLN A 494 -11.95 3.70 5.25
C GLN A 494 -11.18 2.39 4.99
N GLY A 495 -9.85 2.40 5.15
CA GLY A 495 -9.00 1.22 4.94
C GLY A 495 -8.82 0.32 6.17
N GLN A 496 -9.48 0.61 7.30
CA GLN A 496 -9.33 -0.09 8.57
C GLN A 496 -10.65 -0.12 9.34
N ASP A 497 -10.85 -1.18 10.14
CA ASP A 497 -12.12 -1.59 10.75
C ASP A 497 -12.03 -1.67 12.31
N GLY A 498 -10.89 -1.29 12.89
CA GLY A 498 -10.72 -1.28 14.34
C GLY A 498 -10.35 -2.64 14.95
N THR A 499 -9.76 -3.53 14.15
CA THR A 499 -9.39 -4.88 14.59
C THR A 499 -8.17 -4.85 15.54
N TYR A 500 -8.08 -5.83 16.45
CA TYR A 500 -6.89 -6.06 17.27
C TYR A 500 -6.50 -7.54 17.20
N VAL A 501 -5.28 -7.82 16.71
CA VAL A 501 -4.75 -9.19 16.59
C VAL A 501 -3.45 -9.39 17.36
N GLY A 502 -3.36 -10.54 18.02
CA GLY A 502 -2.14 -11.02 18.65
C GLY A 502 -1.06 -11.35 17.61
N ALA A 503 0.20 -11.50 18.03
CA ALA A 503 1.33 -11.81 17.15
C ALA A 503 1.22 -13.14 16.38
N ARG A 504 0.22 -13.97 16.69
CA ARG A 504 -0.02 -15.30 16.11
C ARG A 504 -1.42 -15.45 15.49
N GLY A 505 -2.19 -14.37 15.37
CA GLY A 505 -3.56 -14.43 14.87
C GLY A 505 -4.64 -14.66 15.92
N ALA A 506 -4.31 -14.59 17.22
CA ALA A 506 -5.32 -14.60 18.27
C ALA A 506 -6.14 -13.30 18.25
N THR A 507 -7.46 -13.40 18.13
CA THR A 507 -8.35 -12.24 18.20
C THR A 507 -8.29 -11.59 19.59
N LYS A 508 -8.10 -10.27 19.60
CA LYS A 508 -8.14 -9.42 20.80
C LYS A 508 -9.19 -8.34 20.61
N ASN A 509 -9.53 -7.64 21.69
CA ASN A 509 -10.55 -6.59 21.66
C ASN A 509 -9.93 -5.22 21.94
N LEU A 510 -9.97 -4.34 20.94
CA LEU A 510 -9.42 -2.98 21.02
C LEU A 510 -10.06 -2.13 22.14
N ALA A 511 -11.32 -2.39 22.49
CA ALA A 511 -12.07 -1.64 23.48
C ALA A 511 -11.85 -2.09 24.93
N THR A 512 -11.23 -3.26 25.15
CA THR A 512 -11.00 -3.79 26.51
C THR A 512 -9.56 -4.18 26.80
N ASP A 513 -8.80 -4.59 25.79
CA ASP A 513 -7.49 -5.20 25.99
C ASP A 513 -6.38 -4.15 25.98
N VAL A 514 -5.57 -4.17 27.04
CA VAL A 514 -4.37 -3.35 27.15
C VAL A 514 -3.25 -3.96 26.30
N GLY A 515 -2.49 -3.12 25.60
CA GLY A 515 -1.28 -3.52 24.87
C GLY A 515 -0.11 -3.92 25.79
N PHE A 516 0.99 -4.34 25.17
CA PHE A 516 2.19 -4.76 25.90
C PHE A 516 2.88 -3.61 26.64
N ALA A 517 3.47 -3.91 27.79
CA ALA A 517 4.19 -2.93 28.60
C ALA A 517 5.29 -2.20 27.80
N GLY A 518 5.34 -0.88 27.95
CA GLY A 518 6.26 0.00 27.23
C GLY A 518 5.71 0.58 25.93
N SER A 519 4.56 0.10 25.44
CA SER A 519 4.00 0.49 24.14
C SER A 519 3.13 1.74 24.14
N TYR A 520 2.87 2.36 25.30
CA TYR A 520 2.06 3.56 25.38
C TYR A 520 2.65 4.75 24.59
N GLY A 521 3.98 4.84 24.51
CA GLY A 521 4.71 5.77 23.64
C GLY A 521 5.28 7.00 24.35
N ASP A 522 4.98 7.23 25.63
CA ASP A 522 5.51 8.37 26.42
C ASP A 522 6.77 8.02 27.23
N GLY A 523 7.33 6.83 27.03
CA GLY A 523 8.50 6.32 27.76
C GLY A 523 8.17 5.58 29.05
N SER A 524 6.91 5.56 29.49
CA SER A 524 6.45 4.72 30.60
C SER A 524 6.37 3.24 30.22
N GLU A 525 6.32 2.36 31.23
CA GLU A 525 6.05 0.93 31.04
C GLU A 525 4.56 0.60 30.87
N LEU A 526 3.71 1.61 30.65
CA LEU A 526 2.30 1.38 30.32
C LEU A 526 2.17 0.74 28.93
N GLY A 527 1.14 -0.08 28.76
CA GLY A 527 0.71 -0.54 27.45
C GLY A 527 -0.19 0.47 26.75
N LYS A 528 -0.38 0.31 25.44
CA LYS A 528 -1.42 1.05 24.72
C LYS A 528 -2.78 0.78 25.37
N GLN A 529 -3.51 1.84 25.68
CA GLN A 529 -4.77 1.75 26.40
C GLN A 529 -5.89 1.27 25.48
N PRO A 530 -6.98 0.71 26.06
CA PRO A 530 -8.19 0.40 25.29
C PRO A 530 -8.79 1.67 24.66
N VAL A 531 -9.42 1.51 23.50
CA VAL A 531 -9.94 2.62 22.68
C VAL A 531 -11.40 2.38 22.37
N THR A 532 -12.23 3.40 22.56
CA THR A 532 -13.63 3.38 22.11
C THR A 532 -13.70 3.92 20.68
N LEU A 533 -14.00 3.03 19.74
CA LEU A 533 -14.23 3.38 18.35
C LEU A 533 -15.52 4.21 18.20
N PRO A 534 -15.60 5.09 17.17
CA PRO A 534 -16.83 5.79 16.84
C PRO A 534 -18.01 4.82 16.62
N ALA A 535 -19.12 5.05 17.33
CA ALA A 535 -20.26 4.14 17.33
C ALA A 535 -20.93 4.05 15.94
N GLY A 536 -21.26 2.83 15.51
CA GLY A 536 -22.00 2.56 14.27
C GLY A 536 -21.23 2.92 13.00
N ARG A 537 -19.89 2.93 13.05
CA ARG A 537 -19.02 3.15 11.89
C ARG A 537 -18.42 1.85 11.37
N VAL A 538 -17.87 1.05 12.29
CA VAL A 538 -17.09 -0.16 11.99
C VAL A 538 -17.52 -1.36 12.82
N ASN A 539 -17.23 -2.57 12.33
CA ASN A 539 -17.65 -3.84 12.93
C ASN A 539 -16.54 -4.62 13.64
N SER A 540 -15.27 -4.26 13.40
CA SER A 540 -14.07 -4.88 13.95
C SER A 540 -13.98 -6.39 13.70
N ASN A 541 -14.32 -6.82 12.49
CA ASN A 541 -14.42 -8.20 12.04
C ASN A 541 -13.51 -8.57 10.86
N TRP A 542 -12.69 -7.62 10.37
CA TRP A 542 -11.80 -7.75 9.18
C TRP A 542 -12.49 -7.64 7.82
N VAL A 543 -13.73 -7.15 7.75
CA VAL A 543 -14.51 -7.09 6.51
C VAL A 543 -14.80 -5.64 6.13
N LEU A 544 -13.92 -5.03 5.32
CA LEU A 544 -14.05 -3.60 4.96
C LEU A 544 -15.30 -3.24 4.13
N ASP A 545 -15.94 -4.22 3.51
CA ASP A 545 -17.12 -3.98 2.67
C ASP A 545 -18.44 -3.91 3.47
N ASP A 546 -18.45 -4.30 4.74
CA ASP A 546 -19.61 -4.11 5.63
C ASP A 546 -19.55 -2.79 6.45
N ASP A 547 -18.44 -2.06 6.33
CA ASP A 547 -18.24 -0.74 6.93
C ASP A 547 -18.78 0.38 6.02
N ALA A 548 -20.06 0.72 6.22
CA ALA A 548 -20.71 1.76 5.43
C ALA A 548 -20.09 3.17 5.61
N ARG A 549 -19.36 3.42 6.70
CA ARG A 549 -18.86 4.77 7.09
C ARG A 549 -17.50 4.68 7.78
N GLY A 550 -16.63 5.64 7.52
CA GLY A 550 -15.35 5.82 8.20
C GLY A 550 -15.37 6.92 9.25
N ASP A 551 -14.16 7.40 9.55
CA ASP A 551 -13.94 8.61 10.34
C ASP A 551 -14.54 9.83 9.61
N ASP A 552 -15.07 10.78 10.37
CA ASP A 552 -15.51 12.05 9.79
C ASP A 552 -14.30 12.89 9.38
N PHE A 553 -14.37 13.50 8.20
CA PHE A 553 -13.37 14.44 7.70
C PHE A 553 -14.05 15.58 6.95
N VAL A 554 -13.36 16.70 6.77
CA VAL A 554 -13.91 17.86 6.06
C VAL A 554 -13.14 18.11 4.78
N LEU A 555 -13.78 17.89 3.64
CA LEU A 555 -13.22 18.18 2.33
C LEU A 555 -13.54 19.62 1.94
N GLN A 556 -12.52 20.38 1.54
CA GLN A 556 -12.66 21.63 0.81
C GLN A 556 -12.32 21.42 -0.66
N PHE A 557 -13.19 21.87 -1.55
CA PHE A 557 -12.99 21.88 -2.99
C PHE A 557 -13.13 23.32 -3.52
N ASN A 558 -12.06 23.86 -4.12
CA ASN A 558 -12.07 25.22 -4.64
C ASN A 558 -12.84 25.28 -5.97
N LEU A 559 -13.64 26.33 -6.13
CA LEU A 559 -14.39 26.57 -7.36
C LEU A 559 -13.50 27.25 -8.41
N PRO A 560 -13.79 27.05 -9.72
CA PRO A 560 -13.16 27.85 -10.78
C PRO A 560 -13.39 29.34 -10.55
N ALA A 561 -12.39 30.17 -10.86
CA ALA A 561 -12.46 31.61 -10.61
C ALA A 561 -13.62 32.31 -11.34
N ASP A 562 -14.00 31.80 -12.51
CA ASP A 562 -15.06 32.37 -13.35
C ASP A 562 -16.42 31.67 -13.21
N ALA A 563 -16.53 30.65 -12.34
CA ALA A 563 -17.78 29.93 -12.12
C ALA A 563 -18.72 30.70 -11.18
N ASP A 564 -20.03 30.66 -11.45
CA ASP A 564 -21.04 31.12 -10.50
C ASP A 564 -21.21 30.08 -9.38
N PRO A 565 -20.81 30.37 -8.12
CA PRO A 565 -20.91 29.42 -7.01
C PRO A 565 -22.34 28.95 -6.75
N ALA A 566 -23.35 29.77 -7.10
CA ALA A 566 -24.75 29.42 -6.94
C ALA A 566 -25.22 28.30 -7.87
N THR A 567 -24.43 27.96 -8.90
CA THR A 567 -24.76 26.95 -9.91
C THR A 567 -24.04 25.61 -9.70
N LEU A 568 -23.16 25.50 -8.70
CA LEU A 568 -22.32 24.32 -8.52
C LEU A 568 -22.55 23.61 -7.17
N ASN A 569 -22.53 22.28 -7.20
CA ASN A 569 -22.51 21.44 -6.00
C ASN A 569 -21.27 20.54 -5.99
N LEU A 570 -20.78 20.24 -4.78
CA LEU A 570 -19.88 19.11 -4.57
C LEU A 570 -20.71 17.82 -4.59
N ALA A 571 -20.27 16.83 -5.34
CA ALA A 571 -20.91 15.54 -5.45
C ALA A 571 -19.91 14.40 -5.24
N ARG A 572 -20.43 13.25 -4.83
CA ARG A 572 -19.72 11.97 -4.77
C ARG A 572 -20.26 11.06 -5.86
N TRP A 573 -19.39 10.27 -6.49
CA TRP A 573 -19.82 9.23 -7.43
C TRP A 573 -20.50 8.08 -6.68
N ASP A 574 -21.71 7.72 -7.10
CA ASP A 574 -22.40 6.51 -6.69
C ASP A 574 -22.22 5.45 -7.79
N ALA A 575 -21.43 4.42 -7.48
CA ALA A 575 -21.13 3.35 -8.43
C ALA A 575 -22.35 2.45 -8.71
N VAL A 576 -23.35 2.38 -7.82
CA VAL A 576 -24.56 1.57 -8.01
C VAL A 576 -25.55 2.30 -8.90
N ALA A 577 -25.71 3.60 -8.68
CA ALA A 577 -26.57 4.44 -9.50
C ALA A 577 -25.92 4.90 -10.80
N GLU A 578 -24.61 4.69 -10.95
CA GLU A 578 -23.76 5.23 -12.03
C GLU A 578 -23.99 6.74 -12.23
N ALA A 579 -24.03 7.47 -11.12
CA ALA A 579 -24.40 8.89 -11.11
C ALA A 579 -23.66 9.70 -10.05
N TRP A 580 -23.52 11.00 -10.31
CA TRP A 580 -23.05 11.96 -9.33
C TRP A 580 -24.18 12.35 -8.37
N VAL A 581 -23.96 12.15 -7.07
CA VAL A 581 -24.92 12.51 -6.01
C VAL A 581 -24.37 13.66 -5.20
N ALA A 582 -25.12 14.76 -5.11
CA ALA A 582 -24.72 15.93 -4.33
C ALA A 582 -24.53 15.55 -2.84
N VAL A 583 -23.41 15.97 -2.24
CA VAL A 583 -23.08 15.63 -0.84
C VAL A 583 -24.03 16.30 0.17
N ALA A 584 -24.63 17.42 -0.24
CA ALA A 584 -25.68 18.11 0.49
C ALA A 584 -26.63 18.79 -0.50
N PRO A 585 -27.94 18.84 -0.22
CA PRO A 585 -28.87 19.61 -1.03
C PRO A 585 -28.59 21.11 -0.86
N ALA A 586 -28.97 21.93 -1.85
CA ALA A 586 -28.69 23.36 -1.86
C ALA A 586 -29.26 24.10 -0.62
N SER A 587 -30.40 23.65 -0.08
CA SER A 587 -31.00 24.20 1.14
C SER A 587 -30.19 23.95 2.41
N CYS A 588 -29.23 23.04 2.37
CA CYS A 588 -28.36 22.67 3.49
C CYS A 588 -26.96 23.31 3.42
N LEU A 589 -26.68 24.10 2.38
CA LEU A 589 -25.41 24.81 2.26
C LEU A 589 -25.44 26.10 3.08
N SER A 590 -24.53 26.22 4.03
CA SER A 590 -24.30 27.47 4.77
C SER A 590 -23.40 28.43 3.98
N ASN A 591 -23.58 29.74 4.15
CA ASN A 591 -22.68 30.73 3.54
C ASN A 591 -21.51 31.12 4.46
N VAL A 592 -21.27 30.36 5.54
CA VAL A 592 -20.18 30.62 6.50
C VAL A 592 -18.93 29.82 6.15
N ALA A 593 -17.78 30.38 6.50
CA ALA A 593 -16.51 29.66 6.43
C ALA A 593 -16.50 28.49 7.42
N TYR A 594 -15.68 27.48 7.12
CA TYR A 594 -15.51 26.33 8.01
C TYR A 594 -14.98 26.77 9.38
N ASP A 595 -15.59 26.23 10.44
CA ASP A 595 -15.16 26.31 11.82
C ASP A 595 -15.04 24.87 12.36
N SER A 596 -14.03 24.59 13.19
CA SER A 596 -13.75 23.23 13.68
C SER A 596 -14.92 22.61 14.45
N SER A 597 -15.82 23.43 15.04
CA SER A 597 -17.05 22.92 15.66
C SER A 597 -17.98 22.20 14.69
N TYR A 598 -17.86 22.45 13.38
CA TYR A 598 -18.68 21.81 12.34
C TYR A 598 -18.25 20.39 12.00
N LEU A 599 -17.13 19.91 12.57
CA LEU A 599 -16.84 18.48 12.56
C LEU A 599 -17.92 17.70 13.33
N ASP A 600 -18.43 18.27 14.42
CA ASP A 600 -19.41 17.62 15.31
C ASP A 600 -20.82 18.24 15.26
N SER A 601 -21.00 19.39 14.60
CA SER A 601 -22.26 20.14 14.60
C SER A 601 -22.60 20.76 13.24
N LEU A 602 -23.85 21.19 13.07
CA LEU A 602 -24.28 21.95 11.90
C LEU A 602 -24.04 23.46 12.12
N PRO A 603 -23.73 24.23 11.06
CA PRO A 603 -23.66 25.68 11.14
C PRO A 603 -24.98 26.30 11.62
N ALA A 604 -24.88 27.44 12.30
CA ALA A 604 -26.07 28.16 12.75
C ALA A 604 -26.97 28.53 11.56
N GLY A 605 -28.26 28.21 11.66
CA GLY A 605 -29.25 28.47 10.61
C GLY A 605 -29.38 27.36 9.57
N VAL A 606 -28.54 26.33 9.60
CA VAL A 606 -28.75 25.09 8.84
C VAL A 606 -29.75 24.21 9.58
N ALA A 607 -30.73 23.67 8.85
CA ALA A 607 -31.80 22.88 9.44
C ALA A 607 -31.29 21.54 9.98
N ALA A 608 -31.87 21.04 11.07
CA ALA A 608 -31.37 19.84 11.76
C ALA A 608 -31.54 18.55 10.95
N GLU A 609 -32.45 18.56 9.97
CA GLU A 609 -32.68 17.49 9.01
C GLU A 609 -31.60 17.40 7.92
N CYS A 610 -30.70 18.38 7.82
CA CYS A 610 -29.62 18.36 6.85
C CYS A 610 -28.66 17.18 7.13
N PRO A 611 -28.29 16.42 6.10
CA PRO A 611 -27.55 15.16 6.28
C PRO A 611 -26.12 15.40 6.79
N THR A 612 -25.54 16.55 6.47
CA THR A 612 -24.19 16.90 6.89
C THR A 612 -23.99 18.41 6.99
N ALA A 613 -22.93 18.81 7.68
CA ALA A 613 -22.45 20.18 7.68
C ALA A 613 -21.74 20.46 6.35
N ALA A 614 -22.22 21.44 5.60
CA ALA A 614 -21.60 21.88 4.37
C ALA A 614 -21.77 23.39 4.20
N GLY A 615 -20.86 24.01 3.47
CA GLY A 615 -20.93 25.43 3.17
C GLY A 615 -20.40 25.78 1.79
N LEU A 616 -20.98 26.84 1.23
CA LEU A 616 -20.54 27.52 0.03
C LEU A 616 -20.00 28.89 0.44
N VAL A 617 -18.70 29.10 0.28
CA VAL A 617 -18.04 30.36 0.62
C VAL A 617 -17.67 31.08 -0.67
N ASP A 618 -18.20 32.28 -0.86
CA ASP A 618 -17.98 33.14 -2.03
C ASP A 618 -17.01 34.31 -1.75
N VAL A 619 -16.75 34.62 -0.48
CA VAL A 619 -15.79 35.65 -0.06
C VAL A 619 -14.37 35.07 -0.06
N GLY A 620 -13.46 35.73 -0.77
CA GLY A 620 -12.05 35.31 -0.87
C GLY A 620 -11.83 34.36 -2.03
N VAL A 621 -11.21 33.20 -1.79
CA VAL A 621 -11.12 32.12 -2.79
C VAL A 621 -12.43 31.32 -2.71
N PRO A 622 -13.29 31.33 -3.74
CA PRO A 622 -14.57 30.64 -3.68
C PRO A 622 -14.37 29.12 -3.54
N HIS A 623 -15.10 28.49 -2.63
CA HIS A 623 -14.99 27.06 -2.36
C HIS A 623 -16.26 26.48 -1.76
N ILE A 624 -16.42 25.16 -1.91
CA ILE A 624 -17.36 24.36 -1.13
C ILE A 624 -16.56 23.59 -0.09
N TRP A 625 -17.06 23.54 1.14
CA TRP A 625 -16.57 22.60 2.15
C TRP A 625 -17.72 21.70 2.61
N ALA A 626 -17.43 20.44 2.90
CA ALA A 626 -18.40 19.49 3.42
C ALA A 626 -17.76 18.52 4.40
N ARG A 627 -18.45 18.25 5.51
CA ARG A 627 -18.14 17.10 6.36
C ARG A 627 -18.62 15.84 5.67
N LEU A 628 -17.72 14.88 5.53
CA LEU A 628 -17.89 13.60 4.87
C LEU A 628 -17.48 12.48 5.83
N ASP A 629 -18.00 11.30 5.58
CA ASP A 629 -17.73 10.08 6.34
C ASP A 629 -17.47 8.86 5.44
N GLN A 630 -17.37 9.12 4.14
CA GLN A 630 -17.05 8.12 3.14
C GLN A 630 -15.88 8.65 2.32
N GLU A 631 -15.01 7.76 1.87
CA GLU A 631 -14.02 8.07 0.85
C GLU A 631 -14.59 7.77 -0.56
N GLY A 632 -13.83 8.06 -1.61
CA GLY A 632 -14.25 7.80 -3.00
C GLY A 632 -13.95 8.95 -3.96
N ALA A 633 -14.66 8.95 -5.08
CA ALA A 633 -14.54 9.95 -6.13
C ALA A 633 -15.49 11.14 -5.89
N TYR A 634 -14.95 12.35 -5.96
CA TYR A 634 -15.64 13.61 -5.74
C TYR A 634 -15.40 14.57 -6.90
N ALA A 635 -16.43 15.31 -7.28
CA ALA A 635 -16.32 16.34 -8.30
C ALA A 635 -17.31 17.48 -8.07
N LEU A 636 -17.08 18.60 -8.74
CA LEU A 636 -18.08 19.63 -8.90
C LEU A 636 -19.05 19.23 -10.02
N ILE A 637 -20.34 19.43 -9.79
CA ILE A 637 -21.41 19.24 -10.77
C ILE A 637 -22.27 20.49 -10.88
N THR A 638 -22.99 20.64 -11.99
CA THR A 638 -24.06 21.64 -12.09
C THR A 638 -25.20 21.29 -11.15
N ARG A 639 -25.74 22.30 -10.45
CA ARG A 639 -26.97 22.16 -9.67
C ARG A 639 -28.16 21.96 -10.60
N GLU A 640 -28.98 20.98 -10.27
CA GLU A 640 -30.32 20.83 -10.85
C GLU A 640 -31.35 21.73 -10.15
#